data_AF-A0A1M6KSE2-F1
#
_entry.id   AF-A0A1M6KSE2-F1
#
_cell.length_a   1.000
_cell.length_b   1.000
_cell.length_c   1.000
_cell.angle_alpha   90.00
_cell.angle_beta   90.00
_cell.angle_gamma   90.00
#
_symmetry.space_group_name_H-M   'P 1'
#
loop_
_entity.id
_entity.type
_entity.pdbx_description
1 polymer ?
#
loop_
_entity_poly.entity_id
_entity_poly.type
_entity_poly.pdbx_seq_one_letter_code
_entity_poly.pdbx_strand_id
1 'polypeptide(L)'
;MSTTASNHDNPLLDFSDLPRFGEIRPEHVTPALDVLLADAAAAVERAAQPITPASWADVVEPVERATEPLSRAWSVVGHLNAVADTPELRAVYGENLPRVTEFWSSVGQNLALYEKYKALHASSDFVSLTGERKKILGNALRDFRLSGAELPEDQKPRFAELQERQAALSKAFSDHVLDATNAYAYVVEAGDEAQLAGLPEDVIEAAKEAAEREGKTGYKFTLHFPSYFPVMQYSENRAMREAVYRAYVTRASELGSQYGNGKPEWDNTAVLAEQLQLRAEEARMLGYNNFAEVSLAPKMAESPAQVMAFLEDLAVRARPHAEQDWKELREFAANELGMTELQPWDMTFAAERLRQKRYSFSENEVKQYFPEDTVFKGLFKVTETLFGVRIRRDEAAVWHPDVRFFRVENQDGGLVAQFYLDLYAREGKRGGAWMDDARGRHKHAHGGVQTPVAYLTCNFSAPVGGKPACFTHDEVITLFHEFGHGLHHMLTRVDELGVSGINGVEWDAVELPSQFMENFCWEWDVLGDMTSHVETARPLPRELFDKMLAAKNFQSGLGTLRQIVFSMFDMQLHTGFDAAGTKNATELASEINERFHVVPQAPFSRWPNTFSHIFAGGYAAGYYSYKWAEVLSADAYAAFEEAAQAASGSVLDQATGMRYRKEILEVGGSRPAMESFKAFRGREPSIDALLRHNGMTPAAAH
;
A
#
# COMPACT_ATOMS: atom_id res chain seq x y z
N MET A 1 -37.69 0.44 21.67
CA MET A 1 -38.17 1.73 21.13
C MET A 1 -36.98 2.37 20.47
N SER A 2 -36.87 2.22 19.14
CA SER A 2 -35.75 2.74 18.36
C SER A 2 -36.00 4.23 18.13
N THR A 3 -35.17 5.07 18.74
CA THR A 3 -35.09 6.49 18.39
C THR A 3 -34.49 6.59 17.00
N THR A 4 -35.33 6.84 16.00
CA THR A 4 -34.87 7.36 14.71
C THR A 4 -34.17 8.69 14.99
N ALA A 5 -32.85 8.67 15.06
CA ALA A 5 -32.03 9.88 15.02
C ALA A 5 -32.46 10.68 13.79
N SER A 6 -32.65 11.99 13.95
CA SER A 6 -32.97 12.83 12.80
C SER A 6 -31.79 12.80 11.83
N ASN A 7 -32.03 12.71 10.52
CA ASN A 7 -30.95 12.71 9.51
C ASN A 7 -30.04 13.96 9.60
N HIS A 8 -30.44 15.02 10.32
CA HIS A 8 -29.62 16.21 10.55
C HIS A 8 -28.46 16.00 11.53
N ASP A 9 -28.46 14.93 12.34
CA ASP A 9 -27.41 14.65 13.33
C ASP A 9 -26.47 13.50 12.92
N ASN A 10 -26.61 12.95 11.72
CA ASN A 10 -25.76 11.84 11.26
C ASN A 10 -24.36 12.36 10.88
N PRO A 11 -23.28 11.91 11.56
CA PRO A 11 -21.92 12.42 11.31
C PRO A 11 -21.38 12.06 9.91
N LEU A 12 -21.96 11.07 9.22
CA LEU A 12 -21.60 10.72 7.84
C LEU A 12 -22.27 11.61 6.78
N LEU A 13 -23.16 12.52 7.19
CA LEU A 13 -23.80 13.51 6.31
C LEU A 13 -23.23 14.93 6.49
N ASP A 14 -22.22 15.08 7.35
CA ASP A 14 -21.55 16.36 7.63
C ASP A 14 -20.22 16.43 6.87
N PHE A 15 -20.22 17.16 5.76
CA PHE A 15 -19.05 17.36 4.89
C PHE A 15 -18.39 18.73 5.06
N SER A 16 -18.84 19.51 6.07
CA SER A 16 -18.40 20.89 6.27
C SER A 16 -16.92 21.01 6.63
N ASP A 17 -16.35 19.97 7.27
CA ASP A 17 -14.93 19.92 7.60
C ASP A 17 -14.37 18.47 7.63
N LEU A 18 -13.55 18.13 8.64
CA LEU A 18 -12.95 16.82 8.85
C LEU A 18 -13.98 15.77 9.28
N PRO A 19 -13.77 14.48 8.95
CA PRO A 19 -14.64 13.40 9.41
C PRO A 19 -14.73 13.33 10.94
N ARG A 20 -15.95 13.19 11.47
CA ARG A 20 -16.23 13.11 12.91
C ARG A 20 -16.06 11.69 13.46
N PHE A 21 -14.89 11.07 13.28
CA PHE A 21 -14.64 9.65 13.56
C PHE A 21 -15.13 9.14 14.92
N GLY A 22 -14.94 9.90 16.00
CA GLY A 22 -15.37 9.51 17.36
C GLY A 22 -16.89 9.47 17.57
N GLU A 23 -17.67 9.95 16.61
CA GLU A 23 -19.14 9.97 16.66
C GLU A 23 -19.78 8.94 15.71
N ILE A 24 -19.01 8.36 14.80
CA ILE A 24 -19.51 7.40 13.83
C ILE A 24 -19.75 6.06 14.52
N ARG A 25 -20.95 5.49 14.33
CA ARG A 25 -21.36 4.19 14.86
C ARG A 25 -21.96 3.36 13.73
N PRO A 26 -21.99 2.02 13.85
CA PRO A 26 -22.57 1.15 12.83
C PRO A 26 -23.99 1.55 12.41
N GLU A 27 -24.85 1.98 13.34
CA GLU A 27 -26.22 2.41 13.05
C GLU A 27 -26.34 3.69 12.19
N HIS A 28 -25.25 4.45 12.01
CA HIS A 28 -25.23 5.64 11.17
C HIS A 28 -25.01 5.33 9.69
N VAL A 29 -24.43 4.17 9.36
CA VAL A 29 -23.95 3.83 8.00
C VAL A 29 -25.11 3.73 7.01
N THR A 30 -26.06 2.82 7.25
CA THR A 30 -27.19 2.59 6.34
C THR A 30 -28.03 3.86 6.12
N PRO A 31 -28.45 4.61 7.16
CA PRO A 31 -29.24 5.83 6.96
C PRO A 31 -28.51 6.94 6.20
N ALA A 32 -27.18 7.07 6.36
CA ALA A 32 -26.40 8.03 5.59
C ALA A 32 -26.37 7.64 4.11
N LEU A 33 -26.12 6.36 3.82
CA LEU A 33 -26.09 5.86 2.45
C LEU A 33 -27.45 5.94 1.77
N ASP A 34 -28.56 5.77 2.48
CA ASP A 34 -29.90 5.96 1.92
C ASP A 34 -30.09 7.37 1.34
N VAL A 35 -29.58 8.40 2.00
CA VAL A 35 -29.63 9.79 1.53
C VAL A 35 -28.66 9.99 0.36
N LEU A 36 -27.39 9.61 0.55
CA LEU A 36 -26.32 9.91 -0.41
C LEU A 36 -26.49 9.17 -1.74
N LEU A 37 -26.93 7.90 -1.71
CA LEU A 37 -27.22 7.14 -2.93
C LEU A 37 -28.41 7.74 -3.69
N ALA A 38 -29.45 8.18 -2.98
CA ALA A 38 -30.61 8.80 -3.61
C ALA A 38 -30.26 10.13 -4.30
N ASP A 39 -29.47 10.98 -3.63
CA ASP A 39 -29.03 12.26 -4.19
C ASP A 39 -28.11 12.07 -5.40
N ALA A 40 -27.15 11.13 -5.30
CA ALA A 40 -26.24 10.79 -6.38
C ALA A 40 -26.97 10.20 -7.60
N ALA A 41 -27.91 9.27 -7.37
CA ALA A 41 -28.73 8.69 -8.43
C ALA A 41 -29.58 9.75 -9.14
N ALA A 42 -30.23 10.65 -8.39
CA ALA A 42 -31.03 11.73 -8.98
C ALA A 42 -30.18 12.69 -9.84
N ALA A 43 -28.92 12.95 -9.46
CA ALA A 43 -28.02 13.77 -10.26
C ALA A 43 -27.60 13.08 -11.56
N VAL A 44 -27.26 11.79 -11.49
CA VAL A 44 -26.92 10.96 -12.66
C VAL A 44 -28.10 10.87 -13.62
N GLU A 45 -29.30 10.61 -13.11
CA GLU A 45 -30.54 10.57 -13.91
C GLU A 45 -30.76 11.90 -14.65
N ARG A 46 -30.66 13.04 -13.94
CA ARG A 46 -30.78 14.37 -14.56
C ARG A 46 -29.72 14.60 -15.63
N ALA A 47 -28.47 14.28 -15.36
CA ALA A 47 -27.37 14.46 -16.31
C ALA A 47 -27.58 13.63 -17.59
N ALA A 48 -28.15 12.42 -17.47
CA ALA A 48 -28.44 11.52 -18.57
C ALA A 48 -29.67 11.94 -19.41
N GLN A 49 -30.52 12.87 -18.97
CA GLN A 49 -31.74 13.23 -19.71
C GLN A 49 -31.41 13.86 -21.08
N PRO A 50 -32.21 13.57 -22.13
CA PRO A 50 -32.03 14.20 -23.45
C PRO A 50 -32.05 15.72 -23.41
N ILE A 51 -32.85 16.33 -22.53
CA ILE A 51 -33.00 17.79 -22.39
C ILE A 51 -31.76 18.47 -21.78
N THR A 52 -30.94 17.74 -21.00
CA THR A 52 -29.76 18.30 -20.34
C THR A 52 -28.67 18.57 -21.37
N PRO A 53 -28.14 19.80 -21.48
CA PRO A 53 -27.05 20.10 -22.42
C PRO A 53 -25.81 19.23 -22.13
N ALA A 54 -25.11 18.77 -23.17
CA ALA A 54 -23.86 18.03 -23.01
C ALA A 54 -22.68 18.99 -22.73
N SER A 55 -22.73 19.67 -21.58
CA SER A 55 -21.73 20.66 -21.15
C SER A 55 -21.05 20.21 -19.86
N TRP A 56 -19.88 20.79 -19.54
CA TRP A 56 -19.23 20.56 -18.25
C TRP A 56 -20.13 20.95 -17.07
N ALA A 57 -20.76 22.11 -17.16
CA ALA A 57 -21.56 22.70 -16.08
C ALA A 57 -22.90 21.98 -15.85
N ASP A 58 -23.45 21.34 -16.88
CA ASP A 58 -24.76 20.67 -16.82
C ASP A 58 -24.64 19.15 -16.59
N VAL A 59 -23.49 18.54 -16.89
CA VAL A 59 -23.29 17.07 -16.80
C VAL A 59 -22.21 16.72 -15.80
N VAL A 60 -20.95 17.13 -16.03
CA VAL A 60 -19.80 16.66 -15.24
C VAL A 60 -19.85 17.23 -13.83
N GLU A 61 -19.96 18.55 -13.71
CA GLU A 61 -19.95 19.24 -12.42
C GLU A 61 -21.12 18.85 -11.51
N PRO A 62 -22.38 18.72 -11.99
CA PRO A 62 -23.50 18.28 -11.15
C PRO A 62 -23.40 16.82 -10.71
N VAL A 63 -22.85 15.94 -11.55
CA VAL A 63 -22.62 14.54 -11.17
C VAL A 63 -21.54 14.47 -10.10
N GLU A 64 -20.37 15.08 -10.32
CA GLU A 64 -19.27 15.10 -9.36
C GLU A 64 -19.70 15.67 -8.00
N ARG A 65 -20.44 16.79 -8.00
CA ARG A 65 -20.94 17.42 -6.77
C ARG A 65 -21.88 16.53 -5.96
N ALA A 66 -22.65 15.67 -6.63
CA ALA A 66 -23.59 14.78 -5.97
C ALA A 66 -22.97 13.45 -5.57
N THR A 67 -21.92 13.00 -6.27
CA THR A 67 -21.25 11.73 -5.99
C THR A 67 -20.08 11.86 -5.01
N GLU A 68 -19.43 13.03 -4.91
CA GLU A 68 -18.34 13.27 -3.96
C GLU A 68 -18.73 13.00 -2.49
N PRO A 69 -19.91 13.45 -2.00
CA PRO A 69 -20.34 13.15 -0.64
C PRO A 69 -20.51 11.65 -0.37
N LEU A 70 -21.04 10.90 -1.35
CA LEU A 70 -21.14 9.44 -1.28
C LEU A 70 -19.76 8.78 -1.17
N SER A 71 -18.82 9.18 -2.05
CA SER A 71 -17.45 8.66 -2.03
C SER A 71 -16.75 8.94 -0.70
N ARG A 72 -16.91 10.16 -0.15
CA ARG A 72 -16.30 10.53 1.14
C ARG A 72 -16.87 9.75 2.31
N ALA A 73 -18.20 9.65 2.41
CA ALA A 73 -18.83 8.87 3.47
C ALA A 73 -18.42 7.40 3.40
N TRP A 74 -18.39 6.81 2.20
CA TRP A 74 -18.00 5.42 2.03
C TRP A 74 -16.51 5.18 2.29
N SER A 75 -15.63 6.10 1.89
CA SER A 75 -14.19 6.07 2.25
C SER A 75 -14.01 6.06 3.77
N VAL A 76 -14.74 6.89 4.51
CA VAL A 76 -14.68 6.92 5.98
C VAL A 76 -15.11 5.59 6.61
N VAL A 77 -16.18 4.97 6.12
CA VAL A 77 -16.65 3.66 6.62
C VAL A 77 -15.65 2.55 6.26
N GLY A 78 -15.14 2.54 5.03
CA GLY A 78 -14.12 1.59 4.58
C GLY A 78 -12.81 1.74 5.38
N HIS A 79 -12.40 2.96 5.68
CA HIS A 79 -11.26 3.25 6.53
C HIS A 79 -11.45 2.65 7.93
N LEU A 80 -12.58 2.91 8.58
CA LEU A 80 -12.91 2.33 9.88
C LEU A 80 -12.92 0.79 9.84
N ASN A 81 -13.46 0.18 8.79
CA ASN A 81 -13.43 -1.28 8.61
C ASN A 81 -11.99 -1.81 8.43
N ALA A 82 -11.06 -1.01 7.93
CA ALA A 82 -9.66 -1.40 7.79
C ALA A 82 -8.82 -1.21 9.07
N VAL A 83 -9.16 -0.25 9.94
CA VAL A 83 -8.32 0.16 11.08
C VAL A 83 -8.95 -0.06 12.46
N ALA A 84 -10.25 -0.28 12.53
CA ALA A 84 -11.03 -0.39 13.75
C ALA A 84 -12.21 -1.37 13.55
N ASP A 85 -11.93 -2.51 12.92
CA ASP A 85 -12.94 -3.51 12.61
C ASP A 85 -13.58 -4.11 13.87
N THR A 86 -14.91 -4.17 13.88
CA THR A 86 -15.71 -4.87 14.88
C THR A 86 -16.76 -5.74 14.18
N PRO A 87 -17.32 -6.78 14.83
CA PRO A 87 -18.37 -7.59 14.25
C PRO A 87 -19.56 -6.77 13.71
N GLU A 88 -19.97 -5.72 14.43
CA GLU A 88 -21.08 -4.85 14.06
C GLU A 88 -20.74 -3.96 12.86
N LEU A 89 -19.54 -3.36 12.85
CA LEU A 89 -19.08 -2.55 11.72
C LEU A 89 -18.90 -3.41 10.46
N ARG A 90 -18.31 -4.60 10.60
CA ARG A 90 -18.11 -5.55 9.52
C ARG A 90 -19.44 -6.00 8.91
N ALA A 91 -20.45 -6.24 9.74
CA ALA A 91 -21.78 -6.62 9.31
C ALA A 91 -22.43 -5.49 8.50
N VAL A 92 -22.50 -4.26 9.04
CA VAL A 92 -23.15 -3.14 8.33
C VAL A 92 -22.41 -2.72 7.06
N TYR A 93 -21.07 -2.82 7.05
CA TYR A 93 -20.27 -2.62 5.84
C TYR A 93 -20.61 -3.70 4.78
N GLY A 94 -20.69 -4.96 5.20
CA GLY A 94 -21.08 -6.08 4.32
C GLY A 94 -22.50 -5.94 3.76
N GLU A 95 -23.45 -5.44 4.54
CA GLU A 95 -24.84 -5.18 4.10
C GLU A 95 -24.94 -4.08 3.05
N ASN A 96 -24.07 -3.05 3.12
CA ASN A 96 -24.15 -1.89 2.24
C ASN A 96 -23.19 -1.95 1.05
N LEU A 97 -22.13 -2.76 1.09
CA LEU A 97 -21.18 -2.91 -0.01
C LEU A 97 -21.87 -3.23 -1.36
N PRO A 98 -22.83 -4.18 -1.46
CA PRO A 98 -23.52 -4.44 -2.72
C PRO A 98 -24.24 -3.22 -3.29
N ARG A 99 -24.88 -2.41 -2.43
CA ARG A 99 -25.63 -1.21 -2.82
C ARG A 99 -24.73 -0.14 -3.44
N VAL A 100 -23.56 0.06 -2.83
CA VAL A 100 -22.56 1.02 -3.32
C VAL A 100 -21.95 0.51 -4.64
N THR A 101 -21.62 -0.78 -4.73
CA THR A 101 -21.10 -1.40 -5.95
C THR A 101 -22.11 -1.33 -7.10
N GLU A 102 -23.38 -1.63 -6.83
CA GLU A 102 -24.48 -1.53 -7.81
C GLU A 102 -24.61 -0.10 -8.34
N PHE A 103 -24.59 0.91 -7.46
CA PHE A 103 -24.65 2.30 -7.86
C PHE A 103 -23.52 2.66 -8.84
N TRP A 104 -22.26 2.42 -8.48
CA TRP A 104 -21.12 2.78 -9.34
C TRP A 104 -21.09 1.98 -10.65
N SER A 105 -21.46 0.70 -10.60
CA SER A 105 -21.65 -0.13 -11.81
C SER A 105 -22.72 0.49 -12.74
N SER A 106 -23.86 0.91 -12.18
CA SER A 106 -24.93 1.54 -12.94
C SER A 106 -24.49 2.86 -13.58
N VAL A 107 -23.68 3.67 -12.89
CA VAL A 107 -23.10 4.89 -13.43
C VAL A 107 -22.17 4.57 -14.60
N GLY A 108 -21.23 3.64 -14.40
CA GLY A 108 -20.28 3.22 -15.42
C GLY A 108 -20.94 2.55 -16.64
N GLN A 109 -22.12 1.95 -16.49
CA GLN A 109 -22.88 1.32 -17.57
C GLN A 109 -23.95 2.22 -18.21
N ASN A 110 -24.15 3.43 -17.69
CA ASN A 110 -25.17 4.35 -18.16
C ASN A 110 -24.82 4.91 -19.55
N LEU A 111 -25.39 4.30 -20.59
CA LEU A 111 -25.12 4.66 -21.98
C LEU A 111 -25.53 6.10 -22.28
N ALA A 112 -26.66 6.57 -21.73
CA ALA A 112 -27.11 7.95 -21.96
C ALA A 112 -26.14 8.98 -21.37
N LEU A 113 -25.61 8.71 -20.17
CA LEU A 113 -24.56 9.53 -19.58
C LEU A 113 -23.27 9.47 -20.41
N TYR A 114 -22.84 8.27 -20.82
CA TYR A 114 -21.66 8.10 -21.66
C TYR A 114 -21.77 8.87 -23.00
N GLU A 115 -22.94 8.87 -23.64
CA GLU A 115 -23.21 9.70 -24.83
C GLU A 115 -23.07 11.20 -24.55
N LYS A 116 -23.43 11.69 -23.34
CA LYS A 116 -23.18 13.09 -22.97
C LYS A 116 -21.68 13.39 -22.87
N TYR A 117 -20.90 12.50 -22.27
CA TYR A 117 -19.45 12.66 -22.18
C TYR A 117 -18.80 12.64 -23.57
N LYS A 118 -19.23 11.74 -24.47
CA LYS A 118 -18.77 11.70 -25.87
C LYS A 118 -19.16 12.97 -26.63
N ALA A 119 -20.39 13.44 -26.47
CA ALA A 119 -20.87 14.67 -27.11
C ALA A 119 -20.09 15.90 -26.63
N LEU A 120 -19.84 16.01 -25.31
CA LEU A 120 -18.99 17.04 -24.73
C LEU A 120 -17.58 16.98 -25.30
N HIS A 121 -16.96 15.80 -25.37
CA HIS A 121 -15.62 15.60 -25.90
C HIS A 121 -15.50 15.98 -27.38
N ALA A 122 -16.56 15.73 -28.17
CA ALA A 122 -16.62 16.09 -29.59
C ALA A 122 -17.05 17.55 -29.86
N SER A 123 -17.44 18.30 -28.84
CA SER A 123 -17.96 19.66 -28.97
C SER A 123 -16.87 20.71 -29.15
N SER A 124 -17.25 21.92 -29.60
CA SER A 124 -16.35 23.09 -29.58
C SER A 124 -15.93 23.48 -28.17
N ASP A 125 -16.77 23.23 -27.16
CA ASP A 125 -16.52 23.61 -25.78
C ASP A 125 -15.33 22.85 -25.20
N PHE A 126 -15.09 21.62 -25.66
CA PHE A 126 -13.91 20.83 -25.29
C PHE A 126 -12.61 21.61 -25.50
N VAL A 127 -12.49 22.34 -26.61
CA VAL A 127 -11.27 23.12 -26.93
C VAL A 127 -10.99 24.16 -25.84
N SER A 128 -12.04 24.75 -25.27
CA SER A 128 -11.97 25.78 -24.23
C SER A 128 -11.76 25.24 -22.81
N LEU A 129 -11.90 23.93 -22.59
CA LEU A 129 -11.65 23.30 -21.29
C LEU A 129 -10.15 23.37 -20.91
N THR A 130 -9.88 23.44 -19.61
CA THR A 130 -8.52 23.37 -19.06
C THR A 130 -7.90 21.99 -19.30
N GLY A 131 -6.59 21.87 -19.12
CA GLY A 131 -5.89 20.58 -19.30
C GLY A 131 -6.41 19.51 -18.36
N GLU A 132 -6.66 19.88 -17.10
CA GLU A 132 -7.20 18.99 -16.06
C GLU A 132 -8.56 18.44 -16.47
N ARG A 133 -9.48 19.30 -16.92
CA ARG A 133 -10.82 18.90 -17.36
C ARG A 133 -10.81 18.02 -18.60
N LYS A 134 -9.88 18.28 -19.54
CA LYS A 134 -9.67 17.43 -20.72
C LYS A 134 -9.19 16.04 -20.30
N LYS A 135 -8.25 15.96 -19.35
CA LYS A 135 -7.76 14.69 -18.81
C LYS A 135 -8.85 13.92 -18.06
N ILE A 136 -9.66 14.60 -17.24
CA ILE A 136 -10.85 14.00 -16.59
C ILE A 136 -11.79 13.40 -17.63
N LEU A 137 -12.10 14.14 -18.69
CA LEU A 137 -13.00 13.65 -19.74
C LEU A 137 -12.41 12.44 -20.47
N GLY A 138 -11.11 12.46 -20.79
CA GLY A 138 -10.42 11.31 -21.38
C GLY A 138 -10.42 10.08 -20.47
N ASN A 139 -10.13 10.26 -19.17
CA ASN A 139 -10.20 9.19 -18.18
C ASN A 139 -11.63 8.64 -18.07
N ALA A 140 -12.64 9.50 -17.94
CA ALA A 140 -14.03 9.09 -17.85
C ALA A 140 -14.47 8.26 -19.06
N LEU A 141 -14.13 8.68 -20.29
CA LEU A 141 -14.45 7.92 -21.50
C LEU A 141 -13.82 6.51 -21.50
N ARG A 142 -12.55 6.41 -21.10
CA ARG A 142 -11.88 5.11 -20.90
C ARG A 142 -12.61 4.29 -19.84
N ASP A 143 -12.95 4.90 -18.70
CA ASP A 143 -13.52 4.21 -17.54
C ASP A 143 -14.97 3.76 -17.79
N PHE A 144 -15.78 4.51 -18.56
CA PHE A 144 -17.08 4.05 -19.08
C PHE A 144 -16.92 2.79 -19.93
N ARG A 145 -15.92 2.76 -20.83
CA ARG A 145 -15.66 1.57 -21.65
C ARG A 145 -15.23 0.39 -20.79
N LEU A 146 -14.32 0.59 -19.83
CA LEU A 146 -13.89 -0.46 -18.89
C LEU A 146 -15.00 -0.92 -17.95
N SER A 147 -16.01 -0.07 -17.69
CA SER A 147 -17.21 -0.43 -16.94
C SER A 147 -18.27 -1.15 -17.79
N GLY A 148 -18.02 -1.36 -19.08
CA GLY A 148 -18.94 -2.05 -19.97
C GLY A 148 -20.10 -1.19 -20.49
N ALA A 149 -19.98 0.14 -20.54
CA ALA A 149 -21.02 1.02 -21.09
C ALA A 149 -21.46 0.64 -22.51
N GLU A 150 -20.51 0.15 -23.31
CA GLU A 150 -20.68 -0.24 -24.72
C GLU A 150 -21.12 -1.71 -24.89
N LEU A 151 -21.29 -2.46 -23.79
CA LEU A 151 -21.81 -3.82 -23.87
C LEU A 151 -23.25 -3.82 -24.40
N PRO A 152 -23.64 -4.86 -25.16
CA PRO A 152 -25.04 -5.12 -25.47
C PRO A 152 -25.90 -5.15 -24.20
N GLU A 153 -27.14 -4.66 -24.27
CA GLU A 153 -28.05 -4.57 -23.13
C GLU A 153 -28.33 -5.93 -22.46
N ASP A 154 -28.26 -7.03 -23.22
CA ASP A 154 -28.40 -8.39 -22.69
C ASP A 154 -27.18 -8.89 -21.92
N GLN A 155 -26.01 -8.24 -22.07
CA GLN A 155 -24.78 -8.59 -21.35
C GLN A 155 -24.54 -7.74 -20.09
N LYS A 156 -25.10 -6.53 -20.01
CA LYS A 156 -24.91 -5.63 -18.86
C LYS A 156 -25.30 -6.24 -17.50
N PRO A 157 -26.43 -6.98 -17.37
CA PRO A 157 -26.78 -7.62 -16.10
C PRO A 157 -25.73 -8.62 -15.62
N ARG A 158 -25.16 -9.42 -16.54
CA ARG A 158 -24.10 -10.38 -16.20
C ARG A 158 -22.82 -9.66 -15.76
N PHE A 159 -22.46 -8.57 -16.43
CA PHE A 159 -21.29 -7.78 -16.05
C PHE A 159 -21.48 -7.17 -14.65
N ALA A 160 -22.66 -6.65 -14.34
CA ALA A 160 -22.97 -6.09 -13.03
C ALA A 160 -22.91 -7.15 -11.90
N GLU A 161 -23.53 -8.32 -12.12
CA GLU A 161 -23.45 -9.48 -11.19
C GLU A 161 -21.99 -9.88 -10.93
N LEU A 162 -21.18 -9.89 -11.99
CA LEU A 162 -19.77 -10.23 -11.92
C LEU A 162 -18.97 -9.21 -11.08
N GLN A 163 -19.20 -7.90 -11.27
CA GLN A 163 -18.56 -6.85 -10.47
C GLN A 163 -18.94 -6.94 -8.99
N GLU A 164 -20.23 -7.16 -8.70
CA GLU A 164 -20.72 -7.37 -7.33
C GLU A 164 -20.05 -8.59 -6.68
N ARG A 165 -19.98 -9.71 -7.41
CA ARG A 165 -19.37 -10.94 -6.91
C ARG A 165 -17.87 -10.77 -6.68
N GLN A 166 -17.15 -10.10 -7.57
CA GLN A 166 -15.73 -9.79 -7.38
C GLN A 166 -15.51 -8.96 -6.10
N ALA A 167 -16.30 -7.91 -5.86
CA ALA A 167 -16.21 -7.08 -4.67
C ALA A 167 -16.47 -7.88 -3.38
N ALA A 168 -17.49 -8.74 -3.38
CA ALA A 168 -17.80 -9.62 -2.25
C ALA A 168 -16.66 -10.62 -1.96
N LEU A 169 -16.06 -11.21 -3.00
CA LEU A 169 -14.92 -12.11 -2.87
C LEU A 169 -13.68 -11.39 -2.35
N SER A 170 -13.42 -10.15 -2.79
CA SER A 170 -12.29 -9.35 -2.30
C SER A 170 -12.42 -9.04 -0.81
N LYS A 171 -13.63 -8.69 -0.36
CA LYS A 171 -13.93 -8.52 1.06
C LYS A 171 -13.70 -9.82 1.83
N ALA A 172 -14.27 -10.93 1.36
CA ALA A 172 -14.10 -12.23 2.01
C ALA A 172 -12.63 -12.63 2.13
N PHE A 173 -11.83 -12.43 1.06
CA PHE A 173 -10.40 -12.69 1.07
C PHE A 173 -9.68 -11.93 2.19
N SER A 174 -9.94 -10.63 2.32
CA SER A 174 -9.35 -9.79 3.37
C SER A 174 -9.78 -10.22 4.78
N ASP A 175 -11.08 -10.46 4.97
CA ASP A 175 -11.64 -10.91 6.25
C ASP A 175 -11.01 -12.24 6.69
N HIS A 176 -10.89 -13.21 5.78
CA HIS A 176 -10.29 -14.51 6.07
C HIS A 176 -8.82 -14.40 6.49
N VAL A 177 -8.04 -13.50 5.85
CA VAL A 177 -6.64 -13.26 6.21
C VAL A 177 -6.53 -12.63 7.60
N LEU A 178 -7.38 -11.65 7.91
CA LEU A 178 -7.42 -11.01 9.22
C LEU A 178 -7.83 -11.98 10.32
N ASP A 179 -8.91 -12.73 10.10
CA ASP A 179 -9.42 -13.71 11.06
C ASP A 179 -8.40 -14.85 11.31
N ALA A 180 -7.77 -15.39 10.27
CA ALA A 180 -6.72 -16.40 10.41
C ALA A 180 -5.46 -15.86 11.10
N THR A 181 -5.18 -14.55 10.98
CA THR A 181 -4.06 -13.91 11.70
C THR A 181 -4.36 -13.77 13.19
N ASN A 182 -5.58 -13.36 13.52
CA ASN A 182 -6.01 -13.10 14.90
C ASN A 182 -6.27 -14.41 15.68
N ALA A 183 -6.66 -15.49 15.00
CA ALA A 183 -7.00 -16.77 15.64
C ALA A 183 -5.79 -17.55 16.19
N TYR A 184 -4.58 -17.26 15.72
CA TYR A 184 -3.38 -17.97 16.16
C TYR A 184 -2.68 -17.28 17.32
N ALA A 185 -2.24 -18.08 18.28
CA ALA A 185 -1.31 -17.67 19.31
C ALA A 185 -0.33 -18.81 19.62
N TYR A 186 0.95 -18.47 19.71
CA TYR A 186 1.96 -19.31 20.34
C TYR A 186 2.14 -18.85 21.78
N VAL A 187 1.82 -19.71 22.75
CA VAL A 187 1.86 -19.38 24.18
C VAL A 187 3.07 -20.04 24.83
N VAL A 188 3.85 -19.24 25.56
CA VAL A 188 4.89 -19.72 26.47
C VAL A 188 4.37 -19.52 27.89
N GLU A 189 4.22 -20.61 28.63
CA GLU A 189 3.71 -20.58 30.01
C GLU A 189 4.72 -19.91 30.96
N ALA A 190 4.22 -19.33 32.04
CA ALA A 190 5.07 -18.81 33.11
C ALA A 190 5.89 -19.97 33.73
N GLY A 191 7.21 -19.81 33.83
CA GLY A 191 8.14 -20.86 34.28
C GLY A 191 8.88 -21.58 33.14
N ASP A 192 8.52 -21.35 31.87
CA ASP A 192 9.20 -21.90 30.69
C ASP A 192 10.00 -20.84 29.91
N GLU A 193 10.50 -19.81 30.59
CA GLU A 193 11.20 -18.66 29.97
C GLU A 193 12.43 -19.05 29.16
N ALA A 194 12.98 -20.25 29.36
CA ALA A 194 14.05 -20.80 28.53
C ALA A 194 13.68 -20.87 27.05
N GLN A 195 12.38 -20.96 26.71
CA GLN A 195 11.91 -20.93 25.33
C GLN A 195 12.05 -19.56 24.65
N LEU A 196 12.26 -18.50 25.42
CA LEU A 196 12.39 -17.12 24.94
C LEU A 196 13.84 -16.73 24.59
N ALA A 197 14.77 -17.68 24.67
CA ALA A 197 16.18 -17.44 24.42
C ALA A 197 16.42 -16.74 23.06
N GLY A 198 17.22 -15.67 23.10
CA GLY A 198 17.59 -14.85 21.94
C GLY A 198 16.62 -13.72 21.60
N LEU A 199 15.35 -13.77 22.05
CA LEU A 199 14.38 -12.71 21.76
C LEU A 199 14.78 -11.37 22.44
N PRO A 200 14.58 -10.23 21.75
CA PRO A 200 14.74 -8.91 22.35
C PRO A 200 13.81 -8.68 23.55
N GLU A 201 14.25 -7.88 24.53
CA GLU A 201 13.50 -7.63 25.77
C GLU A 201 12.14 -6.96 25.53
N ASP A 202 12.08 -6.02 24.59
CA ASP A 202 10.85 -5.33 24.20
C ASP A 202 9.83 -6.29 23.54
N VAL A 203 10.32 -7.27 22.78
CA VAL A 203 9.49 -8.33 22.19
C VAL A 203 8.92 -9.26 23.27
N ILE A 204 9.72 -9.59 24.29
CA ILE A 204 9.28 -10.40 25.44
C ILE A 204 8.22 -9.64 26.25
N GLU A 205 8.44 -8.35 26.55
CA GLU A 205 7.48 -7.54 27.29
C GLU A 205 6.18 -7.35 26.48
N ALA A 206 6.27 -7.10 25.17
CA ALA A 206 5.10 -7.03 24.30
C ALA A 206 4.25 -8.32 24.35
N ALA A 207 4.92 -9.48 24.33
CA ALA A 207 4.25 -10.77 24.40
C ALA A 207 3.60 -11.01 25.78
N LYS A 208 4.23 -10.52 26.85
CA LYS A 208 3.69 -10.58 28.21
C LYS A 208 2.46 -9.68 28.36
N GLU A 209 2.54 -8.41 27.95
CA GLU A 209 1.40 -7.48 27.94
C GLU A 209 0.23 -8.03 27.09
N ALA A 210 0.54 -8.71 25.97
CA ALA A 210 -0.45 -9.39 25.15
C ALA A 210 -1.17 -10.55 25.87
N ALA A 211 -0.47 -11.31 26.71
CA ALA A 211 -1.09 -12.34 27.55
C ALA A 211 -1.94 -11.72 28.68
N GLU A 212 -1.42 -10.67 29.32
CA GLU A 212 -2.10 -9.97 30.43
C GLU A 212 -3.42 -9.32 29.98
N ARG A 213 -3.48 -8.77 28.75
CA ARG A 213 -4.71 -8.24 28.15
C ARG A 213 -5.83 -9.27 28.04
N GLU A 214 -5.50 -10.55 27.94
CA GLU A 214 -6.47 -11.65 27.95
C GLU A 214 -6.69 -12.25 29.35
N GLY A 215 -6.13 -11.66 30.40
CA GLY A 215 -6.17 -12.19 31.75
C GLY A 215 -5.36 -13.47 31.94
N LYS A 216 -4.37 -13.73 31.08
CA LYS A 216 -3.48 -14.91 31.15
C LYS A 216 -2.11 -14.52 31.68
N THR A 217 -1.45 -15.48 32.33
CA THR A 217 -0.02 -15.41 32.70
C THR A 217 0.86 -15.97 31.58
N GLY A 218 2.14 -15.62 31.56
CA GLY A 218 3.08 -16.08 30.54
C GLY A 218 3.21 -15.09 29.37
N TYR A 219 3.43 -15.61 28.15
CA TYR A 219 3.74 -14.81 26.97
C TYR A 219 2.92 -15.28 25.76
N LYS A 220 2.32 -14.34 25.04
CA LYS A 220 1.49 -14.59 23.83
C LYS A 220 2.17 -13.98 22.60
N PHE A 221 2.57 -14.82 21.66
CA PHE A 221 3.05 -14.40 20.34
C PHE A 221 1.96 -14.64 19.28
N THR A 222 1.72 -13.65 18.42
CA THR A 222 0.68 -13.68 17.37
C THR A 222 1.29 -13.72 15.97
N LEU A 223 0.43 -13.78 14.94
CA LEU A 223 0.85 -13.69 13.54
C LEU A 223 0.84 -12.25 12.98
N HIS A 224 0.55 -11.25 13.80
CA HIS A 224 0.82 -9.85 13.42
C HIS A 224 2.33 -9.69 13.21
N PHE A 225 2.70 -8.95 12.17
CA PHE A 225 4.09 -8.89 11.71
C PHE A 225 5.10 -8.48 12.81
N PRO A 226 4.82 -7.46 13.66
CA PRO A 226 5.72 -7.10 14.77
C PRO A 226 5.89 -8.16 15.86
N SER A 227 4.99 -9.15 15.93
CA SER A 227 5.13 -10.31 16.82
C SER A 227 5.77 -11.50 16.12
N TYR A 228 5.40 -11.73 14.85
CA TYR A 228 5.88 -12.85 14.04
C TYR A 228 7.36 -12.70 13.66
N PHE A 229 7.74 -11.55 13.09
CA PHE A 229 9.04 -11.38 12.47
C PHE A 229 10.20 -11.46 13.48
N PRO A 230 10.13 -10.84 14.68
CA PRO A 230 11.20 -10.99 15.67
C PRO A 230 11.38 -12.43 16.16
N VAL A 231 10.32 -13.25 16.19
CA VAL A 231 10.45 -14.68 16.47
C VAL A 231 11.28 -15.36 15.40
N MET A 232 11.00 -15.09 14.12
CA MET A 232 11.76 -15.66 13.00
C MET A 232 13.20 -15.17 12.95
N GLN A 233 13.45 -13.95 13.40
CA GLN A 233 14.75 -13.29 13.33
C GLN A 233 15.68 -13.64 14.49
N TYR A 234 15.16 -13.70 15.73
CA TYR A 234 16.00 -13.73 16.93
C TYR A 234 15.84 -14.99 17.80
N SER A 235 14.68 -15.67 17.76
CA SER A 235 14.44 -16.82 18.65
C SER A 235 15.48 -17.91 18.41
N GLU A 236 16.20 -18.33 19.45
CA GLU A 236 17.12 -19.47 19.40
C GLU A 236 16.35 -20.81 19.47
N ASN A 237 15.09 -20.77 19.89
CA ASN A 237 14.20 -21.92 19.90
C ASN A 237 13.71 -22.24 18.48
N ARG A 238 14.42 -23.16 17.80
CA ARG A 238 14.08 -23.60 16.44
C ARG A 238 12.65 -24.16 16.32
N ALA A 239 12.13 -24.85 17.34
CA ALA A 239 10.78 -25.40 17.33
C ALA A 239 9.71 -24.28 17.35
N MET A 240 9.97 -23.20 18.10
CA MET A 240 9.12 -22.01 18.08
C MET A 240 9.12 -21.38 16.68
N ARG A 241 10.29 -21.19 16.05
CA ARG A 241 10.38 -20.67 14.68
C ARG A 241 9.62 -21.54 13.68
N GLU A 242 9.76 -22.86 13.76
CA GLU A 242 9.04 -23.78 12.88
C GLU A 242 7.52 -23.67 13.05
N ALA A 243 7.02 -23.70 14.30
CA ALA A 243 5.59 -23.63 14.58
C ALA A 243 4.97 -22.33 14.06
N VAL A 244 5.61 -21.20 14.37
CA VAL A 244 5.14 -19.86 14.01
C VAL A 244 5.24 -19.63 12.49
N TYR A 245 6.32 -20.08 11.84
CA TYR A 245 6.46 -20.02 10.38
C TYR A 245 5.36 -20.79 9.66
N ARG A 246 5.12 -22.06 10.06
CA ARG A 246 4.10 -22.90 9.44
C ARG A 246 2.72 -22.28 9.59
N ALA A 247 2.39 -21.77 10.77
CA ALA A 247 1.14 -21.05 11.00
C ALA A 247 1.00 -19.84 10.06
N TYR A 248 2.03 -19.00 9.96
CA TYR A 248 2.00 -17.78 9.14
C TYR A 248 1.78 -18.05 7.65
N VAL A 249 2.54 -18.98 7.06
CA VAL A 249 2.52 -19.25 5.61
C VAL A 249 1.35 -20.13 5.15
N THR A 250 0.54 -20.64 6.08
CA THR A 250 -0.66 -21.46 5.82
C THR A 250 -1.97 -20.80 6.25
N ARG A 251 -1.92 -19.52 6.67
CA ARG A 251 -3.12 -18.75 6.97
C ARG A 251 -4.07 -18.71 5.78
N ALA A 252 -5.37 -18.66 6.08
CA ALA A 252 -6.45 -18.59 5.10
C ALA A 252 -6.38 -19.70 4.01
N SER A 253 -5.97 -20.90 4.41
CA SER A 253 -5.77 -22.04 3.52
C SER A 253 -6.34 -23.33 4.12
N GLU A 254 -6.42 -24.38 3.31
CA GLU A 254 -6.79 -25.74 3.73
C GLU A 254 -5.89 -26.30 4.85
N LEU A 255 -4.64 -25.83 4.95
CA LEU A 255 -3.68 -26.17 6.00
C LEU A 255 -3.80 -25.27 7.24
N GLY A 256 -4.62 -24.22 7.19
CA GLY A 256 -4.78 -23.27 8.29
C GLY A 256 -5.29 -23.93 9.57
N SER A 257 -6.19 -24.91 9.46
CA SER A 257 -6.66 -25.68 10.62
C SER A 257 -5.57 -26.56 11.25
N GLN A 258 -4.60 -27.00 10.45
CA GLN A 258 -3.52 -27.86 10.89
C GLN A 258 -2.44 -27.08 11.65
N TYR A 259 -2.10 -25.87 11.21
CA TYR A 259 -0.96 -25.13 11.77
C TYR A 259 -1.32 -23.81 12.46
N GLY A 260 -2.47 -23.22 12.14
CA GLY A 260 -2.81 -21.82 12.47
C GLY A 260 -4.10 -21.62 13.27
N ASN A 261 -4.74 -22.68 13.77
CA ASN A 261 -6.12 -22.64 14.31
C ASN A 261 -7.13 -22.02 13.34
N GLY A 262 -6.86 -22.09 12.04
CA GLY A 262 -7.74 -21.60 10.99
C GLY A 262 -8.99 -22.45 10.87
N LYS A 263 -10.10 -21.85 10.45
CA LYS A 263 -11.33 -22.57 10.17
C LYS A 263 -11.45 -22.88 8.68
N PRO A 264 -12.08 -24.00 8.28
CA PRO A 264 -12.23 -24.36 6.86
C PRO A 264 -12.89 -23.28 6.00
N GLU A 265 -13.82 -22.50 6.57
CA GLU A 265 -14.50 -21.40 5.88
C GLU A 265 -13.57 -20.22 5.53
N TRP A 266 -12.39 -20.14 6.14
CA TRP A 266 -11.39 -19.10 5.84
C TRP A 266 -10.43 -19.50 4.71
N ASP A 267 -10.61 -20.66 4.09
CA ASP A 267 -9.77 -21.09 2.97
C ASP A 267 -10.03 -20.25 1.71
N ASN A 268 -9.05 -19.44 1.32
CA ASN A 268 -9.09 -18.58 0.14
C ASN A 268 -8.83 -19.33 -1.18
N THR A 269 -8.62 -20.64 -1.19
CA THR A 269 -8.35 -21.42 -2.42
C THR A 269 -9.50 -21.38 -3.41
N ALA A 270 -10.75 -21.44 -2.94
CA ALA A 270 -11.91 -21.31 -3.83
C ALA A 270 -12.16 -19.84 -4.21
N VAL A 271 -11.91 -18.91 -3.27
CA VAL A 271 -12.08 -17.46 -3.47
C VAL A 271 -11.19 -16.95 -4.61
N LEU A 272 -9.90 -17.32 -4.60
CA LEU A 272 -8.97 -16.92 -5.66
C LEU A 272 -9.36 -17.51 -7.01
N ALA A 273 -9.80 -18.77 -7.05
CA ALA A 273 -10.14 -19.44 -8.31
C ALA A 273 -11.35 -18.79 -8.96
N GLU A 274 -12.38 -18.48 -8.17
CA GLU A 274 -13.57 -17.79 -8.64
C GLU A 274 -13.24 -16.37 -9.11
N GLN A 275 -12.45 -15.59 -8.35
CA GLN A 275 -12.02 -14.26 -8.79
C GLN A 275 -11.29 -14.29 -10.14
N LEU A 276 -10.39 -15.25 -10.35
CA LEU A 276 -9.66 -15.40 -11.63
C LEU A 276 -10.59 -15.75 -12.79
N GLN A 277 -11.58 -16.61 -12.57
CA GLN A 277 -12.61 -16.93 -13.58
C GLN A 277 -13.43 -15.71 -13.96
N LEU A 278 -13.87 -14.93 -12.97
CA LEU A 278 -14.63 -13.69 -13.17
C LEU A 278 -13.78 -12.64 -13.91
N ARG A 279 -12.52 -12.42 -13.52
CA ARG A 279 -11.60 -11.52 -14.23
C ARG A 279 -11.37 -11.91 -15.69
N ALA A 280 -11.27 -13.21 -15.97
CA ALA A 280 -11.15 -13.70 -17.34
C ALA A 280 -12.45 -13.49 -18.14
N GLU A 281 -13.61 -13.64 -17.51
CA GLU A 281 -14.91 -13.35 -18.12
C GLU A 281 -15.08 -11.86 -18.41
N GLU A 282 -14.75 -11.00 -17.45
CA GLU A 282 -14.74 -9.54 -17.58
C GLU A 282 -13.92 -9.10 -18.79
N ALA A 283 -12.68 -9.60 -18.92
CA ALA A 283 -11.82 -9.28 -20.05
C ALA A 283 -12.48 -9.64 -21.39
N ARG A 284 -13.06 -10.84 -21.51
CA ARG A 284 -13.74 -11.27 -22.74
C ARG A 284 -14.96 -10.41 -23.06
N MET A 285 -15.77 -10.05 -22.06
CA MET A 285 -16.92 -9.17 -22.25
C MET A 285 -16.48 -7.80 -22.79
N LEU A 286 -15.41 -7.24 -22.23
CA LEU A 286 -14.86 -5.95 -22.63
C LEU A 286 -14.05 -5.99 -23.95
N GLY A 287 -13.90 -7.17 -24.57
CA GLY A 287 -13.20 -7.35 -25.85
C GLY A 287 -11.68 -7.41 -25.73
N TYR A 288 -11.13 -7.68 -24.55
CA TYR A 288 -9.71 -7.92 -24.31
C TYR A 288 -9.40 -9.42 -24.29
N ASN A 289 -8.14 -9.78 -24.53
CA ASN A 289 -7.72 -11.18 -24.54
C ASN A 289 -7.63 -11.78 -23.14
N ASN A 290 -7.29 -10.95 -22.16
CA ASN A 290 -7.05 -11.34 -20.77
C ASN A 290 -7.18 -10.14 -19.82
N PHE A 291 -7.26 -10.40 -18.52
CA PHE A 291 -7.48 -9.37 -17.51
C PHE A 291 -6.28 -8.42 -17.36
N ALA A 292 -5.05 -8.88 -17.63
CA ALA A 292 -3.90 -7.98 -17.59
C ALA A 292 -4.01 -6.84 -18.62
N GLU A 293 -4.56 -7.08 -19.81
CA GLU A 293 -4.83 -6.00 -20.77
C GLU A 293 -5.88 -4.99 -20.26
N VAL A 294 -6.95 -5.48 -19.61
CA VAL A 294 -7.95 -4.61 -18.94
C VAL A 294 -7.25 -3.73 -17.89
N SER A 295 -6.45 -4.38 -17.05
CA SER A 295 -5.75 -3.74 -15.93
C SER A 295 -4.68 -2.75 -16.40
N LEU A 296 -4.07 -2.94 -17.57
CA LEU A 296 -3.05 -2.04 -18.13
C LEU A 296 -3.64 -0.84 -18.89
N ALA A 297 -4.90 -0.89 -19.33
CA ALA A 297 -5.53 0.20 -20.06
C ALA A 297 -5.45 1.60 -19.38
N PRO A 298 -5.50 1.72 -18.03
CA PRO A 298 -5.28 2.98 -17.34
C PRO A 298 -3.82 3.22 -16.86
N LYS A 299 -2.87 2.34 -17.16
CA LYS A 299 -1.48 2.38 -16.65
C LYS A 299 -0.49 2.90 -17.70
N MET A 300 0.77 3.08 -17.30
CA MET A 300 1.87 3.49 -18.19
C MET A 300 2.34 2.35 -19.09
N ALA A 301 2.43 1.12 -18.56
CA ALA A 301 2.88 -0.02 -19.36
C ALA A 301 1.85 -0.35 -20.44
N GLU A 302 2.34 -0.59 -21.66
CA GLU A 302 1.50 -0.67 -22.86
C GLU A 302 0.98 -2.09 -23.13
N SER A 303 1.64 -3.12 -22.57
CA SER A 303 1.22 -4.50 -22.79
C SER A 303 1.73 -5.47 -21.70
N PRO A 304 1.04 -6.61 -21.49
CA PRO A 304 1.53 -7.64 -20.58
C PRO A 304 2.91 -8.20 -20.99
N ALA A 305 3.19 -8.26 -22.30
CA ALA A 305 4.47 -8.72 -22.82
C ALA A 305 5.62 -7.77 -22.45
N GLN A 306 5.40 -6.45 -22.50
CA GLN A 306 6.39 -5.46 -22.06
C GLN A 306 6.72 -5.63 -20.58
N VAL A 307 5.69 -5.81 -19.73
CA VAL A 307 5.86 -6.03 -18.29
C VAL A 307 6.66 -7.32 -18.02
N MET A 308 6.28 -8.43 -18.65
CA MET A 308 6.98 -9.71 -18.46
C MET A 308 8.43 -9.63 -18.93
N ALA A 309 8.71 -8.98 -20.07
CA ALA A 309 10.08 -8.79 -20.56
C ALA A 309 10.94 -7.94 -19.61
N PHE A 310 10.36 -6.88 -19.03
CA PHE A 310 11.01 -6.07 -18.00
C PHE A 310 11.38 -6.91 -16.76
N LEU A 311 10.43 -7.70 -16.24
CA LEU A 311 10.66 -8.56 -15.08
C LEU A 311 11.70 -9.65 -15.36
N GLU A 312 11.69 -10.24 -16.55
CA GLU A 312 12.66 -11.25 -16.98
C GLU A 312 14.09 -10.67 -17.11
N ASP A 313 14.26 -9.48 -17.70
CA ASP A 313 15.56 -8.81 -17.77
C ASP A 313 16.11 -8.51 -16.37
N LEU A 314 15.28 -8.00 -15.47
CA LEU A 314 15.70 -7.75 -14.09
C LEU A 314 16.07 -9.05 -13.35
N ALA A 315 15.36 -10.15 -13.61
CA ALA A 315 15.66 -11.44 -13.01
C ALA A 315 17.03 -11.96 -13.46
N VAL A 316 17.34 -11.83 -14.75
CA VAL A 316 18.63 -12.24 -15.32
C VAL A 316 19.77 -11.46 -14.65
N ARG A 317 19.59 -10.15 -14.44
CA ARG A 317 20.60 -9.30 -13.80
C ARG A 317 20.77 -9.60 -12.31
N ALA A 318 19.68 -9.89 -11.59
CA ALA A 318 19.70 -10.15 -10.16
C ALA A 318 20.18 -11.58 -9.80
N ARG A 319 20.01 -12.56 -10.70
CA ARG A 319 20.28 -13.98 -10.41
C ARG A 319 21.71 -14.26 -9.93
N PRO A 320 22.79 -13.76 -10.56
CA PRO A 320 24.15 -14.03 -10.08
C PRO A 320 24.40 -13.54 -8.64
N HIS A 321 23.79 -12.42 -8.26
CA HIS A 321 23.88 -11.88 -6.90
C HIS A 321 23.12 -12.75 -5.92
N ALA A 322 21.91 -13.18 -6.27
CA ALA A 322 21.10 -14.06 -5.44
C ALA A 322 21.74 -15.45 -5.22
N GLU A 323 22.37 -16.02 -6.26
CA GLU A 323 23.11 -17.29 -6.13
C GLU A 323 24.27 -17.17 -5.14
N GLN A 324 24.99 -16.04 -5.18
CA GLN A 324 26.06 -15.75 -4.24
C GLN A 324 25.52 -15.57 -2.80
N ASP A 325 24.45 -14.79 -2.64
CA ASP A 325 23.77 -14.58 -1.36
C ASP A 325 23.31 -15.91 -0.74
N TRP A 326 22.70 -16.79 -1.56
CA TRP A 326 22.20 -18.08 -1.13
C TRP A 326 23.33 -19.03 -0.72
N LYS A 327 24.41 -19.07 -1.50
CA LYS A 327 25.60 -19.85 -1.19
C LYS A 327 26.20 -19.41 0.15
N GLU A 328 26.42 -18.11 0.32
CA GLU A 328 26.99 -17.55 1.55
C GLU A 328 26.13 -17.90 2.77
N LEU A 329 24.80 -17.75 2.67
CA LEU A 329 23.89 -18.09 3.75
C LEU A 329 23.96 -19.56 4.14
N ARG A 330 23.97 -20.47 3.15
CA ARG A 330 24.06 -21.92 3.39
C ARG A 330 25.40 -22.33 4.01
N GLU A 331 26.50 -21.79 3.51
CA GLU A 331 27.85 -22.08 4.04
C GLU A 331 27.98 -21.57 5.48
N PHE A 332 27.50 -20.36 5.75
CA PHE A 332 27.46 -19.81 7.11
C PHE A 332 26.60 -20.66 8.04
N ALA A 333 25.38 -21.00 7.64
CA ALA A 333 24.47 -21.80 8.45
C ALA A 333 25.06 -23.18 8.81
N ALA A 334 25.69 -23.85 7.85
CA ALA A 334 26.31 -25.16 8.09
C ALA A 334 27.53 -25.06 9.01
N ASN A 335 28.43 -24.10 8.78
CA ASN A 335 29.72 -24.03 9.46
C ASN A 335 29.64 -23.38 10.86
N GLU A 336 28.74 -22.41 11.05
CA GLU A 336 28.71 -21.56 12.24
C GLU A 336 27.49 -21.82 13.13
N LEU A 337 26.38 -22.27 12.55
CA LEU A 337 25.14 -22.55 13.28
C LEU A 337 24.84 -24.06 13.41
N GLY A 338 25.65 -24.91 12.78
CA GLY A 338 25.43 -26.36 12.74
C GLY A 338 24.18 -26.78 11.96
N MET A 339 23.63 -25.89 11.12
CA MET A 339 22.43 -26.13 10.32
C MET A 339 22.83 -26.65 8.94
N THR A 340 23.14 -27.95 8.85
CA THR A 340 23.55 -28.59 7.58
C THR A 340 22.46 -28.60 6.51
N GLU A 341 21.20 -28.59 6.93
CA GLU A 341 20.04 -28.44 6.07
C GLU A 341 19.23 -27.21 6.54
N LEU A 342 19.33 -26.13 5.77
CA LEU A 342 18.65 -24.88 6.08
C LEU A 342 17.18 -24.98 5.66
N GLN A 343 16.28 -24.98 6.64
CA GLN A 343 14.83 -25.00 6.41
C GLN A 343 14.29 -23.56 6.28
N PRO A 344 13.09 -23.37 5.72
CA PRO A 344 12.51 -22.04 5.55
C PRO A 344 12.40 -21.23 6.86
N TRP A 345 12.09 -21.88 7.99
CA TRP A 345 12.01 -21.24 9.31
C TRP A 345 13.39 -20.97 9.96
N ASP A 346 14.47 -21.38 9.32
CA ASP A 346 15.84 -21.07 9.74
C ASP A 346 16.43 -19.89 8.96
N MET A 347 15.86 -19.55 7.79
CA MET A 347 16.47 -18.58 6.87
C MET A 347 16.64 -17.19 7.48
N THR A 348 15.57 -16.62 8.06
CA THR A 348 15.60 -15.27 8.66
C THR A 348 16.58 -15.21 9.83
N PHE A 349 16.56 -16.23 10.70
CA PHE A 349 17.50 -16.35 11.82
C PHE A 349 18.95 -16.45 11.33
N ALA A 350 19.23 -17.32 10.35
CA ALA A 350 20.57 -17.48 9.80
C ALA A 350 21.06 -16.20 9.11
N ALA A 351 20.17 -15.48 8.40
CA ALA A 351 20.50 -14.21 7.76
C ALA A 351 20.85 -13.13 8.79
N GLU A 352 20.10 -13.04 9.89
CA GLU A 352 20.42 -12.12 11.00
C GLU A 352 21.79 -12.43 11.59
N ARG A 353 22.08 -13.70 11.89
CA ARG A 353 23.38 -14.11 12.46
C ARG A 353 24.53 -13.86 11.49
N LEU A 354 24.32 -14.07 10.19
CA LEU A 354 25.31 -13.78 9.14
C LEU A 354 25.58 -12.27 9.08
N ARG A 355 24.52 -11.45 9.08
CA ARG A 355 24.63 -9.99 9.08
C ARG A 355 25.38 -9.47 10.31
N GLN A 356 25.05 -9.98 11.50
CA GLN A 356 25.76 -9.65 12.74
C GLN A 356 27.25 -9.98 12.65
N LYS A 357 27.59 -11.18 12.16
CA LYS A 357 28.99 -11.60 12.00
C LYS A 357 29.75 -10.73 10.98
N ARG A 358 29.12 -10.41 9.86
CA ARG A 358 29.76 -9.71 8.73
C ARG A 358 29.95 -8.22 9.00
N TYR A 359 28.95 -7.56 9.57
CA TYR A 359 28.94 -6.10 9.72
C TYR A 359 29.12 -5.62 11.16
N SER A 360 29.16 -6.53 12.14
CA SER A 360 29.39 -6.21 13.55
C SER A 360 28.39 -5.17 14.10
N PHE A 361 27.11 -5.29 13.72
CA PHE A 361 25.98 -4.62 14.34
C PHE A 361 24.74 -5.51 14.34
N SER A 362 23.78 -5.19 15.19
CA SER A 362 22.47 -5.84 15.26
C SER A 362 21.37 -4.83 14.94
N GLU A 363 20.33 -5.26 14.22
CA GLU A 363 19.16 -4.39 13.98
C GLU A 363 18.50 -3.94 15.28
N ASN A 364 18.52 -4.78 16.32
CA ASN A 364 18.01 -4.41 17.63
C ASN A 364 18.83 -3.30 18.30
N GLU A 365 20.15 -3.25 18.08
CA GLU A 365 21.00 -2.13 18.55
C GLU A 365 20.63 -0.83 17.81
N VAL A 366 20.50 -0.90 16.49
CA VAL A 366 20.14 0.25 15.64
C VAL A 366 18.75 0.78 15.99
N LYS A 367 17.78 -0.10 16.23
CA LYS A 367 16.42 0.24 16.65
C LYS A 367 16.39 1.21 17.84
N GLN A 368 17.30 1.07 18.81
CA GLN A 368 17.35 1.94 19.99
C GLN A 368 17.64 3.40 19.68
N TYR A 369 18.12 3.72 18.47
CA TYR A 369 18.40 5.08 18.02
C TYR A 369 17.23 5.73 17.27
N PHE A 370 16.14 5.01 17.01
CA PHE A 370 14.98 5.53 16.31
C PHE A 370 13.71 5.67 17.19
N PRO A 371 13.74 6.42 18.30
CA PRO A 371 12.51 6.81 18.98
C PRO A 371 11.59 7.57 18.03
N GLU A 372 10.31 7.22 18.04
CA GLU A 372 9.28 7.76 17.14
C GLU A 372 9.30 9.29 16.99
N ASP A 373 9.32 10.03 18.10
CA ASP A 373 9.29 11.50 18.07
C ASP A 373 10.56 12.10 17.43
N THR A 374 11.68 11.36 17.43
CA THR A 374 12.91 11.78 16.76
C THR A 374 12.85 11.48 15.27
N VAL A 375 12.30 10.32 14.90
CA VAL A 375 12.05 9.95 13.49
C VAL A 375 11.15 10.97 12.82
N PHE A 376 10.06 11.41 13.47
CA PHE A 376 9.16 12.43 12.93
C PHE A 376 9.84 13.78 12.70
N LYS A 377 10.70 14.22 13.63
CA LYS A 377 11.48 15.47 13.44
C LYS A 377 12.35 15.39 12.20
N GLY A 378 13.01 14.24 12.00
CA GLY A 378 13.81 13.96 10.83
C GLY A 378 13.01 13.98 9.52
N LEU A 379 11.93 13.19 9.45
CA LEU A 379 11.02 13.14 8.31
C LEU A 379 10.47 14.53 7.94
N PHE A 380 10.02 15.28 8.94
CA PHE A 380 9.50 16.62 8.71
C PHE A 380 10.61 17.57 8.26
N LYS A 381 11.81 17.51 8.83
CA LYS A 381 12.94 18.33 8.39
C LYS A 381 13.28 18.10 6.91
N VAL A 382 13.34 16.85 6.45
CA VAL A 382 13.57 16.52 5.03
C VAL A 382 12.49 17.17 4.16
N THR A 383 11.22 16.96 4.53
CA THR A 383 10.07 17.46 3.79
C THR A 383 10.02 18.99 3.74
N GLU A 384 10.18 19.66 4.89
CA GLU A 384 10.19 21.11 5.00
C GLU A 384 11.33 21.72 4.17
N THR A 385 12.50 21.06 4.15
CA THR A 385 13.68 21.50 3.38
C THR A 385 13.47 21.36 1.88
N LEU A 386 13.10 20.16 1.41
CA LEU A 386 12.98 19.86 -0.02
C LEU A 386 11.81 20.59 -0.67
N PHE A 387 10.69 20.69 0.05
CA PHE A 387 9.43 21.10 -0.54
C PHE A 387 8.94 22.46 -0.05
N GLY A 388 9.65 23.12 0.87
CA GLY A 388 9.31 24.48 1.29
C GLY A 388 7.94 24.58 1.98
N VAL A 389 7.61 23.59 2.80
CA VAL A 389 6.41 23.56 3.66
C VAL A 389 6.80 23.59 5.13
N ARG A 390 5.81 23.65 6.03
CA ARG A 390 5.95 23.46 7.47
C ARG A 390 4.93 22.45 7.98
N ILE A 391 5.37 21.49 8.79
CA ILE A 391 4.49 20.47 9.36
C ILE A 391 4.34 20.74 10.85
N ARG A 392 3.08 20.80 11.31
CA ARG A 392 2.76 21.13 12.70
C ARG A 392 1.74 20.14 13.25
N ARG A 393 1.85 19.85 14.54
CA ARG A 393 0.83 19.11 15.29
C ARG A 393 -0.50 19.86 15.20
N ASP A 394 -1.58 19.12 15.06
CA ASP A 394 -2.95 19.64 15.02
C ASP A 394 -3.91 18.68 15.74
N GLU A 395 -5.17 19.06 15.90
CA GLU A 395 -6.20 18.27 16.58
C GLU A 395 -7.37 17.92 15.65
N ALA A 396 -7.89 16.69 15.78
CA ALA A 396 -9.06 16.21 15.05
C ALA A 396 -9.75 15.08 15.83
N ALA A 397 -10.99 14.77 15.47
CA ALA A 397 -11.66 13.56 15.94
C ALA A 397 -10.96 12.32 15.36
N VAL A 398 -10.69 11.32 16.20
CA VAL A 398 -9.94 10.10 15.81
C VAL A 398 -10.70 8.84 16.19
N TRP A 399 -10.39 7.74 15.50
CA TRP A 399 -10.97 6.41 15.75
C TRP A 399 -10.23 5.60 16.83
N HIS A 400 -8.99 5.97 17.13
CA HIS A 400 -8.17 5.30 18.13
C HIS A 400 -7.27 6.32 18.85
N PRO A 401 -7.03 6.20 20.17
CA PRO A 401 -6.24 7.16 20.94
C PRO A 401 -4.79 7.34 20.46
N ASP A 402 -4.22 6.33 19.80
CA ASP A 402 -2.86 6.39 19.26
C ASP A 402 -2.75 7.19 17.95
N VAL A 403 -3.89 7.56 17.34
CA VAL A 403 -3.89 8.29 16.07
C VAL A 403 -3.39 9.71 16.30
N ARG A 404 -2.42 10.11 15.48
CA ARG A 404 -1.84 11.45 15.49
C ARG A 404 -2.37 12.25 14.28
N PHE A 405 -2.81 13.48 14.52
CA PHE A 405 -3.18 14.44 13.47
C PHE A 405 -2.16 15.58 13.29
N PHE A 406 -1.97 16.02 12.05
CA PHE A 406 -1.02 17.06 11.67
C PHE A 406 -1.57 17.94 10.54
N ARG A 407 -1.04 19.15 10.43
CA ARG A 407 -1.27 20.07 9.32
C ARG A 407 0.02 20.42 8.60
N VAL A 408 -0.11 20.68 7.29
CA VAL A 408 0.94 21.14 6.39
C VAL A 408 0.62 22.58 6.01
N GLU A 409 1.58 23.48 6.19
CA GLU A 409 1.45 24.92 5.92
C GLU A 409 2.50 25.38 4.91
N ASN A 410 2.18 26.42 4.15
CA ASN A 410 3.15 27.16 3.36
C ASN A 410 4.07 28.00 4.27
N GLN A 411 5.15 28.53 3.71
CA GLN A 411 6.08 29.41 4.44
C GLN A 411 5.46 30.72 4.95
N ASP A 412 4.31 31.13 4.41
CA ASP A 412 3.51 32.28 4.88
C ASP A 412 2.47 31.91 5.95
N GLY A 413 2.33 30.62 6.29
CA GLY A 413 1.37 30.12 7.27
C GLY A 413 0.01 29.72 6.68
N GLY A 414 -0.18 29.79 5.37
CA GLY A 414 -1.41 29.29 4.73
C GLY A 414 -1.53 27.77 4.82
N LEU A 415 -2.71 27.26 5.19
CA LEU A 415 -2.99 25.82 5.22
C LEU A 415 -2.91 25.22 3.81
N VAL A 416 -2.14 24.14 3.67
CA VAL A 416 -1.95 23.39 2.43
C VAL A 416 -2.74 22.09 2.48
N ALA A 417 -2.58 21.31 3.55
CA ALA A 417 -3.16 19.98 3.71
C ALA A 417 -3.16 19.55 5.19
N GLN A 418 -3.81 18.44 5.49
CA GLN A 418 -3.74 17.79 6.81
C GLN A 418 -3.61 16.26 6.66
N PHE A 419 -3.18 15.56 7.70
CA PHE A 419 -3.13 14.10 7.66
C PHE A 419 -3.26 13.46 9.05
N TYR A 420 -3.87 12.27 9.05
CA TYR A 420 -3.88 11.34 10.17
C TYR A 420 -2.73 10.35 10.04
N LEU A 421 -2.16 9.94 11.16
CA LEU A 421 -1.07 8.98 11.26
C LEU A 421 -1.40 7.91 12.29
N ASP A 422 -1.52 6.66 11.85
CA ASP A 422 -1.91 5.50 12.66
C ASP A 422 -0.88 4.36 12.50
N LEU A 423 0.05 4.29 13.45
CA LEU A 423 1.30 3.53 13.27
C LEU A 423 1.23 2.07 13.71
N TYR A 424 0.54 1.75 14.80
CA TYR A 424 0.77 0.49 15.50
C TYR A 424 -0.14 -0.64 15.03
N ALA A 425 0.40 -1.86 15.06
CA ALA A 425 -0.36 -3.09 14.84
C ALA A 425 -1.29 -3.38 16.04
N ARG A 426 -2.52 -3.83 15.75
CA ARG A 426 -3.51 -4.21 16.76
C ARG A 426 -4.57 -5.14 16.18
N GLU A 427 -5.30 -5.81 17.05
CA GLU A 427 -6.51 -6.56 16.67
C GLU A 427 -7.54 -5.60 16.05
N GLY A 428 -8.25 -6.07 15.02
CA GLY A 428 -9.22 -5.25 14.26
C GLY A 428 -8.59 -4.30 13.23
N LYS A 429 -7.25 -4.27 13.08
CA LYS A 429 -6.56 -3.52 12.02
C LYS A 429 -5.95 -4.48 11.01
N ARG A 430 -6.17 -4.23 9.71
CA ARG A 430 -5.54 -5.01 8.64
C ARG A 430 -4.02 -4.83 8.66
N GLY A 431 -3.29 -5.87 8.27
CA GLY A 431 -1.83 -5.84 8.19
C GLY A 431 -1.29 -4.98 7.02
N GLY A 432 0.02 -4.73 7.01
CA GLY A 432 0.71 -3.95 5.98
C GLY A 432 0.89 -2.48 6.35
N ALA A 433 1.19 -1.65 5.35
CA ALA A 433 1.17 -0.20 5.45
C ALA A 433 0.50 0.34 4.17
N TRP A 434 -0.18 1.48 4.29
CA TRP A 434 -0.83 2.13 3.17
C TRP A 434 -1.12 3.61 3.46
N MET A 435 -1.24 4.37 2.38
CA MET A 435 -1.86 5.68 2.34
C MET A 435 -3.25 5.56 1.74
N ASP A 436 -4.20 6.35 2.25
CA ASP A 436 -5.51 6.54 1.65
C ASP A 436 -5.97 7.99 1.82
N ASP A 437 -6.94 8.47 1.05
CA ASP A 437 -7.43 9.84 1.16
C ASP A 437 -8.78 9.96 1.88
N ALA A 438 -8.88 10.95 2.76
CA ALA A 438 -10.13 11.34 3.41
C ALA A 438 -10.95 12.29 2.53
N ARG A 439 -10.25 13.20 1.84
CA ARG A 439 -10.78 14.08 0.80
C ARG A 439 -9.64 14.60 -0.09
N GLY A 440 -9.95 14.84 -1.36
CA GLY A 440 -9.07 15.49 -2.33
C GLY A 440 -9.07 17.03 -2.24
N ARG A 441 -8.06 17.64 -2.84
CA ARG A 441 -8.01 19.09 -3.06
C ARG A 441 -9.06 19.48 -4.10
N HIS A 442 -9.80 20.54 -3.83
CA HIS A 442 -10.82 21.02 -4.76
C HIS A 442 -11.03 22.52 -4.65
N LYS A 443 -11.33 23.18 -5.76
CA LYS A 443 -11.74 24.58 -5.75
C LYS A 443 -13.24 24.69 -6.00
N HIS A 444 -13.96 25.19 -5.00
CA HIS A 444 -15.41 25.34 -5.11
C HIS A 444 -15.79 26.41 -6.14
N ALA A 445 -16.92 26.22 -6.81
CA ALA A 445 -17.46 27.15 -7.81
C ALA A 445 -17.68 28.57 -7.27
N HIS A 446 -18.00 28.71 -5.97
CA HIS A 446 -18.23 29.99 -5.30
C HIS A 446 -16.95 30.64 -4.73
N GLY A 447 -15.77 30.05 -5.00
CA GLY A 447 -14.50 30.44 -4.42
C GLY A 447 -14.16 29.65 -3.15
N GLY A 448 -12.89 29.74 -2.71
CA GLY A 448 -12.35 28.91 -1.64
C GLY A 448 -11.75 27.60 -2.15
N VAL A 449 -10.77 27.09 -1.41
CA VAL A 449 -10.07 25.83 -1.72
C VAL A 449 -10.30 24.87 -0.56
N GLN A 450 -10.90 23.73 -0.86
CA GLN A 450 -10.87 22.55 -0.01
C GLN A 450 -9.46 21.99 -0.03
N THR A 451 -8.83 21.90 1.14
CA THR A 451 -7.50 21.30 1.30
C THR A 451 -7.61 19.77 1.37
N PRO A 452 -6.65 19.04 0.78
CA PRO A 452 -6.61 17.58 0.84
C PRO A 452 -6.31 17.10 2.26
N VAL A 453 -6.84 15.92 2.59
CA VAL A 453 -6.60 15.23 3.87
C VAL A 453 -6.24 13.77 3.60
N ALA A 454 -5.13 13.30 4.18
CA ALA A 454 -4.63 11.92 4.02
C ALA A 454 -4.79 11.08 5.30
N TYR A 455 -4.88 9.77 5.13
CA TYR A 455 -4.62 8.75 6.15
C TYR A 455 -3.28 8.10 5.85
N LEU A 456 -2.36 8.08 6.82
CA LEU A 456 -1.12 7.33 6.76
C LEU A 456 -1.19 6.20 7.79
N THR A 457 -1.19 4.95 7.33
CA THR A 457 -1.41 3.79 8.21
C THR A 457 -0.27 2.80 8.09
N CYS A 458 0.31 2.41 9.23
CA CYS A 458 1.36 1.39 9.32
C CYS A 458 0.97 0.27 10.31
N ASN A 459 1.84 -0.72 10.48
CA ASN A 459 1.66 -1.81 11.46
C ASN A 459 2.95 -2.07 12.23
N PHE A 460 3.48 -1.03 12.88
CA PHE A 460 4.72 -1.06 13.67
C PHE A 460 4.52 -1.66 15.06
N SER A 461 5.63 -2.00 15.71
CA SER A 461 5.63 -2.31 17.14
C SER A 461 5.05 -1.16 17.97
N ALA A 462 4.08 -1.48 18.83
CA ALA A 462 3.53 -0.53 19.79
C ALA A 462 4.56 -0.20 20.90
N PRO A 463 4.41 0.94 21.61
CA PRO A 463 5.18 1.23 22.82
C PRO A 463 4.90 0.17 23.89
N VAL A 464 5.93 -0.23 24.65
CA VAL A 464 5.83 -1.24 25.72
C VAL A 464 6.49 -0.78 27.00
N GLY A 465 5.98 -1.22 28.16
CA GLY A 465 6.58 -0.94 29.46
C GLY A 465 6.73 0.54 29.81
N GLY A 466 5.89 1.42 29.23
CA GLY A 466 5.97 2.87 29.40
C GLY A 466 7.16 3.54 28.71
N LYS A 467 7.91 2.82 27.85
CA LYS A 467 8.97 3.36 27.00
C LYS A 467 8.37 3.87 25.67
N PRO A 468 8.97 4.90 25.04
CA PRO A 468 8.53 5.33 23.71
C PRO A 468 8.76 4.21 22.68
N ALA A 469 7.90 4.15 21.64
CA ALA A 469 8.12 3.26 20.52
C ALA A 469 9.45 3.60 19.84
N CYS A 470 10.23 2.55 19.54
CA CYS A 470 11.46 2.64 18.77
C CYS A 470 11.27 1.84 17.50
N PHE A 471 11.62 2.41 16.36
CA PHE A 471 11.40 1.80 15.05
C PHE A 471 12.63 1.04 14.58
N THR A 472 12.42 -0.10 13.93
CA THR A 472 13.48 -0.68 13.09
C THR A 472 13.77 0.26 11.93
N HIS A 473 14.93 0.11 11.29
CA HIS A 473 15.24 0.94 10.12
C HIS A 473 14.26 0.69 8.96
N ASP A 474 13.78 -0.55 8.79
CA ASP A 474 12.73 -0.90 7.83
C ASP A 474 11.39 -0.23 8.15
N GLU A 475 11.01 -0.09 9.42
CA GLU A 475 9.83 0.67 9.83
C GLU A 475 10.00 2.17 9.52
N VAL A 476 11.21 2.72 9.68
CA VAL A 476 11.52 4.11 9.27
C VAL A 476 11.39 4.27 7.74
N ILE A 477 11.92 3.32 6.95
CA ILE A 477 11.77 3.30 5.49
C ILE A 477 10.28 3.23 5.11
N THR A 478 9.51 2.34 5.76
CA THR A 478 8.06 2.20 5.54
C THR A 478 7.32 3.51 5.85
N LEU A 479 7.68 4.21 6.93
CA LEU A 479 7.07 5.50 7.24
C LEU A 479 7.36 6.55 6.16
N PHE A 480 8.59 6.60 5.65
CA PHE A 480 8.96 7.48 4.53
C PHE A 480 8.21 7.12 3.24
N HIS A 481 8.04 5.83 2.97
CA HIS A 481 7.25 5.31 1.86
C HIS A 481 5.82 5.85 1.91
N GLU A 482 5.10 5.61 3.01
CA GLU A 482 3.71 6.07 3.15
C GLU A 482 3.62 7.60 3.13
N PHE A 483 4.60 8.28 3.73
CA PHE A 483 4.65 9.74 3.69
C PHE A 483 4.87 10.28 2.27
N GLY A 484 5.61 9.57 1.42
CA GLY A 484 5.78 9.93 0.00
C GLY A 484 4.48 9.85 -0.80
N HIS A 485 3.67 8.82 -0.60
CA HIS A 485 2.28 8.80 -1.10
C HIS A 485 1.49 9.99 -0.55
N GLY A 486 1.55 10.21 0.76
CA GLY A 486 0.92 11.33 1.44
C GLY A 486 1.29 12.67 0.82
N LEU A 487 2.56 12.90 0.49
CA LEU A 487 3.05 14.11 -0.15
C LEU A 487 2.48 14.32 -1.55
N HIS A 488 2.33 13.26 -2.34
CA HIS A 488 1.74 13.34 -3.67
C HIS A 488 0.28 13.83 -3.61
N HIS A 489 -0.47 13.36 -2.61
CA HIS A 489 -1.83 13.85 -2.35
C HIS A 489 -1.86 15.25 -1.76
N MET A 490 -1.08 15.49 -0.70
CA MET A 490 -1.14 16.69 0.11
C MET A 490 -0.59 17.94 -0.61
N LEU A 491 0.43 17.79 -1.45
CA LEU A 491 1.08 18.93 -2.11
C LEU A 491 0.53 19.26 -3.49
N THR A 492 -0.50 18.54 -3.94
CA THR A 492 -1.13 18.80 -5.23
C THR A 492 -1.64 20.25 -5.35
N ARG A 493 -1.55 20.82 -6.56
CA ARG A 493 -2.13 22.13 -6.91
C ARG A 493 -3.25 22.02 -7.94
N VAL A 494 -3.68 20.80 -8.23
CA VAL A 494 -4.82 20.52 -9.10
C VAL A 494 -6.11 20.79 -8.35
N ASP A 495 -6.98 21.59 -8.95
CA ASP A 495 -8.27 22.05 -8.38
C ASP A 495 -9.45 21.10 -8.71
N GLU A 496 -9.26 20.17 -9.64
CA GLU A 496 -10.30 19.29 -10.18
C GLU A 496 -10.16 17.87 -9.57
N LEU A 497 -11.19 17.39 -8.87
CA LEU A 497 -11.12 16.21 -8.00
C LEU A 497 -10.67 14.95 -8.74
N GLY A 498 -11.22 14.71 -9.94
CA GLY A 498 -10.94 13.51 -10.74
C GLY A 498 -9.48 13.34 -11.18
N VAL A 499 -8.64 14.37 -11.03
CA VAL A 499 -7.19 14.30 -11.32
C VAL A 499 -6.32 14.97 -10.23
N SER A 500 -6.90 15.25 -9.06
CA SER A 500 -6.21 15.90 -7.94
C SER A 500 -5.47 14.89 -7.07
N GLY A 501 -4.28 15.26 -6.59
CA GLY A 501 -3.48 14.40 -5.73
C GLY A 501 -3.09 13.13 -6.47
N ILE A 502 -3.40 11.97 -5.89
CA ILE A 502 -3.15 10.66 -6.51
C ILE A 502 -4.24 10.25 -7.50
N ASN A 503 -5.37 10.95 -7.57
CA ASN A 503 -6.45 10.62 -8.50
C ASN A 503 -5.99 10.80 -9.95
N GLY A 504 -6.34 9.84 -10.81
CA GLY A 504 -6.03 9.88 -12.23
C GLY A 504 -4.55 9.66 -12.60
N VAL A 505 -3.68 9.42 -11.61
CA VAL A 505 -2.29 9.01 -11.82
C VAL A 505 -2.27 7.54 -12.29
N GLU A 506 -1.43 7.22 -13.26
CA GLU A 506 -1.24 5.85 -13.72
C GLU A 506 -0.71 4.95 -12.57
N TRP A 507 -1.36 3.80 -12.34
CA TRP A 507 -1.11 2.98 -11.14
C TRP A 507 0.33 2.45 -11.02
N ASP A 508 1.02 2.22 -12.14
CA ASP A 508 2.44 1.82 -12.16
C ASP A 508 3.43 2.98 -12.02
N ALA A 509 2.93 4.20 -11.79
CA ALA A 509 3.69 5.38 -11.38
C ALA A 509 3.38 5.84 -9.95
N VAL A 510 2.30 5.35 -9.33
CA VAL A 510 1.85 5.85 -8.01
C VAL A 510 2.89 5.62 -6.90
N GLU A 511 3.71 4.60 -7.07
CA GLU A 511 4.80 4.19 -6.18
C GLU A 511 6.08 5.05 -6.34
N LEU A 512 6.15 5.94 -7.34
CA LEU A 512 7.33 6.79 -7.55
C LEU A 512 7.57 7.71 -6.33
N PRO A 513 6.59 8.50 -5.85
CA PRO A 513 6.82 9.38 -4.70
C PRO A 513 7.08 8.66 -3.37
N SER A 514 6.46 7.50 -3.15
CA SER A 514 6.68 6.69 -1.94
C SER A 514 8.11 6.17 -1.88
N GLN A 515 8.51 5.40 -2.90
CA GLN A 515 9.85 4.84 -2.97
C GLN A 515 10.94 5.90 -3.11
N PHE A 516 10.62 7.06 -3.69
CA PHE A 516 11.57 8.18 -3.76
C PHE A 516 12.00 8.63 -2.36
N MET A 517 11.04 8.75 -1.43
CA MET A 517 11.31 9.21 -0.07
C MET A 517 12.17 8.22 0.72
N GLU A 518 12.07 6.91 0.46
CA GLU A 518 12.86 5.87 1.13
C GLU A 518 14.37 6.08 1.03
N ASN A 519 14.84 6.68 -0.07
CA ASN A 519 16.27 6.89 -0.30
C ASN A 519 16.91 7.81 0.75
N PHE A 520 16.18 8.79 1.28
CA PHE A 520 16.68 9.71 2.30
C PHE A 520 16.97 9.03 3.63
N CYS A 521 16.39 7.85 3.89
CA CYS A 521 16.68 7.05 5.08
C CYS A 521 18.11 6.47 5.11
N TRP A 522 18.87 6.63 4.02
CA TRP A 522 20.25 6.15 3.90
C TRP A 522 21.30 7.27 3.90
N GLU A 523 20.88 8.50 4.13
CA GLU A 523 21.74 9.68 4.05
C GLU A 523 22.19 10.13 5.43
N TRP A 524 23.50 10.29 5.63
CA TRP A 524 24.05 10.67 6.94
C TRP A 524 23.48 12.00 7.45
N ASP A 525 23.38 12.99 6.57
CA ASP A 525 22.84 14.32 6.89
C ASP A 525 21.36 14.30 7.25
N VAL A 526 20.64 13.22 6.90
CA VAL A 526 19.25 13.00 7.29
C VAL A 526 19.21 12.23 8.60
N LEU A 527 19.84 11.05 8.65
CA LEU A 527 19.81 10.15 9.81
C LEU A 527 20.38 10.77 11.08
N GLY A 528 21.39 11.65 10.97
CA GLY A 528 21.96 12.35 12.12
C GLY A 528 20.91 13.15 12.91
N ASP A 529 19.91 13.72 12.23
CA ASP A 529 18.81 14.47 12.85
C ASP A 529 17.59 13.60 13.18
N MET A 530 17.51 12.38 12.63
CA MET A 530 16.42 11.43 12.89
C MET A 530 16.73 10.45 14.02
N THR A 531 17.93 10.52 14.60
CA THR A 531 18.41 9.51 15.55
C THR A 531 18.79 10.09 16.92
N SER A 532 18.43 9.35 17.96
CA SER A 532 18.81 9.62 19.34
C SER A 532 18.60 8.35 20.16
N HIS A 533 19.63 7.85 20.82
CA HIS A 533 19.51 6.65 21.65
C HIS A 533 18.44 6.84 22.73
N VAL A 534 17.47 5.95 22.81
CA VAL A 534 16.28 6.08 23.68
C VAL A 534 16.62 6.31 25.15
N GLU A 535 17.65 5.63 25.68
CA GLU A 535 18.06 5.80 27.08
C GLU A 535 19.10 6.91 27.32
N THR A 536 20.02 7.13 26.38
CA THR A 536 21.21 7.98 26.61
C THR A 536 21.15 9.33 25.90
N ALA A 537 20.17 9.54 25.03
CA ALA A 537 20.02 10.68 24.15
C ALA A 537 21.24 10.98 23.26
N ARG A 538 22.17 10.03 23.11
CA ARG A 538 23.35 10.16 22.25
C ARG A 538 22.95 9.97 20.78
N PRO A 539 23.54 10.72 19.84
CA PRO A 539 23.27 10.53 18.41
C PRO A 539 23.77 9.16 17.93
N LEU A 540 23.27 8.70 16.79
CA LEU A 540 23.77 7.49 16.13
C LEU A 540 25.29 7.64 15.87
N PRO A 541 26.13 6.73 16.37
CA PRO A 541 27.56 6.77 16.09
C PRO A 541 27.82 6.64 14.59
N ARG A 542 28.73 7.45 14.05
CA ARG A 542 29.09 7.38 12.63
C ARG A 542 29.54 5.99 12.20
N GLU A 543 30.31 5.32 13.05
CA GLU A 543 30.75 3.93 12.81
C GLU A 543 29.58 2.94 12.69
N LEU A 544 28.50 3.14 13.46
CA LEU A 544 27.31 2.30 13.37
C LEU A 544 26.54 2.56 12.07
N PHE A 545 26.41 3.83 11.67
CA PHE A 545 25.85 4.19 10.37
C PHE A 545 26.65 3.60 9.20
N ASP A 546 27.99 3.71 9.22
CA ASP A 546 28.83 3.17 8.15
C ASP A 546 28.67 1.65 8.02
N LYS A 547 28.45 0.94 9.14
CA LYS A 547 28.10 -0.49 9.14
C LYS A 547 26.71 -0.77 8.55
N MET A 548 25.70 0.05 8.90
CA MET A 548 24.37 -0.05 8.29
C MET A 548 24.44 0.14 6.77
N LEU A 549 25.17 1.16 6.32
CA LEU A 549 25.35 1.46 4.90
C LEU A 549 26.10 0.33 4.18
N ALA A 550 27.13 -0.26 4.79
CA ALA A 550 27.80 -1.44 4.26
C ALA A 550 26.87 -2.66 4.13
N ALA A 551 25.86 -2.76 4.99
CA ALA A 551 24.83 -3.80 4.96
C ALA A 551 23.59 -3.45 4.13
N LYS A 552 23.48 -2.23 3.58
CA LYS A 552 22.30 -1.77 2.81
C LYS A 552 21.88 -2.75 1.71
N ASN A 553 22.87 -3.32 1.01
CA ASN A 553 22.65 -4.24 -0.10
C ASN A 553 22.79 -5.70 0.30
N PHE A 554 22.80 -6.01 1.60
CA PHE A 554 22.88 -7.38 2.08
C PHE A 554 21.68 -8.19 1.57
N GLN A 555 21.96 -9.25 0.81
CA GLN A 555 20.96 -10.13 0.22
C GLN A 555 19.96 -9.46 -0.75
N SER A 556 20.33 -8.32 -1.35
CA SER A 556 19.48 -7.61 -2.32
C SER A 556 19.14 -8.46 -3.55
N GLY A 557 20.02 -9.40 -3.93
CA GLY A 557 19.77 -10.37 -5.00
C GLY A 557 18.59 -11.29 -4.66
N LEU A 558 18.61 -11.90 -3.48
CA LEU A 558 17.49 -12.72 -2.97
C LEU A 558 16.19 -11.91 -2.89
N GLY A 559 16.25 -10.71 -2.29
CA GLY A 559 15.08 -9.84 -2.16
C GLY A 559 14.46 -9.45 -3.50
N THR A 560 15.30 -9.17 -4.50
CA THR A 560 14.84 -8.80 -5.85
C THR A 560 14.19 -9.96 -6.58
N LEU A 561 14.78 -11.16 -6.54
CA LEU A 561 14.16 -12.34 -7.14
C LEU A 561 12.82 -12.68 -6.48
N ARG A 562 12.68 -12.48 -5.16
CA ARG A 562 11.41 -12.69 -4.46
C ARG A 562 10.32 -11.74 -4.97
N GLN A 563 10.63 -10.46 -5.15
CA GLN A 563 9.67 -9.50 -5.73
C GLN A 563 9.28 -9.89 -7.16
N ILE A 564 10.24 -10.36 -7.97
CA ILE A 564 9.96 -10.85 -9.32
C ILE A 564 9.04 -12.07 -9.32
N VAL A 565 9.22 -13.01 -8.38
CA VAL A 565 8.30 -14.16 -8.24
C VAL A 565 6.86 -13.68 -8.03
N PHE A 566 6.64 -12.70 -7.14
CA PHE A 566 5.31 -12.14 -6.91
C PHE A 566 4.74 -11.42 -8.13
N SER A 567 5.52 -10.55 -8.77
CA SER A 567 5.06 -9.81 -9.96
C SER A 567 4.79 -10.74 -11.15
N MET A 568 5.63 -11.75 -11.36
CA MET A 568 5.46 -12.72 -12.45
C MET A 568 4.28 -13.65 -12.18
N PHE A 569 4.08 -14.06 -10.92
CA PHE A 569 2.91 -14.83 -10.51
C PHE A 569 1.61 -14.07 -10.81
N ASP A 570 1.53 -12.82 -10.38
CA ASP A 570 0.39 -11.95 -10.67
C ASP A 570 0.12 -11.82 -12.18
N MET A 571 1.15 -11.50 -12.97
CA MET A 571 0.99 -11.34 -14.42
C MET A 571 0.59 -12.63 -15.13
N GLN A 572 1.12 -13.79 -14.72
CA GLN A 572 0.77 -15.07 -15.34
C GLN A 572 -0.64 -15.53 -14.96
N LEU A 573 -1.08 -15.29 -13.72
CA LEU A 573 -2.46 -15.53 -13.31
C LEU A 573 -3.48 -14.77 -14.18
N HIS A 574 -3.14 -13.56 -14.62
CA HIS A 574 -4.07 -12.67 -15.32
C HIS A 574 -3.86 -12.61 -16.84
N THR A 575 -2.99 -13.45 -17.41
CA THR A 575 -2.75 -13.51 -18.86
C THR A 575 -3.11 -14.85 -19.47
N GLY A 576 -2.51 -15.95 -18.98
CA GLY A 576 -2.60 -17.27 -19.61
C GLY A 576 -3.01 -18.41 -18.67
N PHE A 577 -3.30 -18.13 -17.41
CA PHE A 577 -3.72 -19.14 -16.44
C PHE A 577 -5.19 -19.52 -16.61
N ASP A 578 -5.47 -20.83 -16.68
CA ASP A 578 -6.83 -21.36 -16.70
C ASP A 578 -7.24 -21.78 -15.28
N ALA A 579 -8.02 -20.93 -14.62
CA ALA A 579 -8.54 -21.19 -13.28
C ALA A 579 -9.58 -22.31 -13.19
N ALA A 580 -10.08 -22.82 -14.32
CA ALA A 580 -10.91 -24.03 -14.38
C ALA A 580 -10.09 -25.28 -14.78
N GLY A 581 -8.79 -25.09 -15.07
CA GLY A 581 -7.88 -26.15 -15.46
C GLY A 581 -7.46 -27.06 -14.30
N THR A 582 -6.57 -28.01 -14.60
CA THR A 582 -6.06 -28.95 -13.59
C THR A 582 -4.99 -28.34 -12.69
N LYS A 583 -4.36 -27.24 -13.12
CA LYS A 583 -3.30 -26.57 -12.39
C LYS A 583 -3.89 -25.50 -11.47
N ASN A 584 -3.58 -25.56 -10.19
CA ASN A 584 -3.99 -24.52 -9.23
C ASN A 584 -2.94 -23.41 -9.07
N ALA A 585 -3.32 -22.32 -8.40
CA ALA A 585 -2.45 -21.17 -8.21
C ALA A 585 -1.19 -21.47 -7.37
N THR A 586 -1.26 -22.41 -6.41
CA THR A 586 -0.08 -22.81 -5.61
C THR A 586 0.96 -23.57 -6.46
N GLU A 587 0.49 -24.39 -7.41
CA GLU A 587 1.36 -25.07 -8.37
C GLU A 587 2.04 -24.06 -9.31
N LEU A 588 1.30 -23.08 -9.85
CA LEU A 588 1.88 -22.00 -10.64
C LEU A 588 2.92 -21.20 -9.84
N ALA A 589 2.62 -20.85 -8.59
CA ALA A 589 3.56 -20.15 -7.71
C ALA A 589 4.86 -20.95 -7.52
N SER A 590 4.76 -22.27 -7.37
CA SER A 590 5.93 -23.15 -7.22
C SER A 590 6.78 -23.19 -8.50
N GLU A 591 6.15 -23.32 -9.67
CA GLU A 591 6.86 -23.32 -10.96
C GLU A 591 7.58 -21.99 -11.23
N ILE A 592 6.92 -20.86 -10.92
CA ILE A 592 7.53 -19.54 -11.06
C ILE A 592 8.69 -19.38 -10.09
N ASN A 593 8.56 -19.84 -8.84
CA ASN A 593 9.65 -19.83 -7.88
C ASN A 593 10.84 -20.68 -8.37
N GLU A 594 10.61 -21.89 -8.88
CA GLU A 594 11.66 -22.75 -9.44
C GLU A 594 12.40 -22.11 -10.63
N ARG A 595 11.68 -21.36 -11.46
CA ARG A 595 12.26 -20.66 -12.61
C ARG A 595 13.09 -19.45 -12.19
N PHE A 596 12.55 -18.60 -11.32
CA PHE A 596 13.10 -17.27 -11.07
C PHE A 596 13.90 -17.17 -9.78
N HIS A 597 13.59 -17.95 -8.74
CA HIS A 597 14.23 -17.86 -7.44
C HIS A 597 15.27 -18.96 -7.23
N VAL A 598 16.27 -18.69 -6.39
CA VAL A 598 17.36 -19.65 -6.07
C VAL A 598 17.09 -20.46 -4.80
N VAL A 599 16.24 -19.93 -3.92
CA VAL A 599 15.74 -20.64 -2.74
C VAL A 599 14.47 -21.40 -3.13
N PRO A 600 14.39 -22.71 -2.85
CA PRO A 600 13.21 -23.50 -3.13
C PRO A 600 12.02 -23.10 -2.24
N GLN A 601 10.82 -23.14 -2.82
CA GLN A 601 9.58 -22.90 -2.08
C GLN A 601 9.21 -24.14 -1.26
N ALA A 602 8.78 -23.94 -0.02
CA ALA A 602 8.30 -25.03 0.81
C ALA A 602 6.98 -25.61 0.26
N PRO A 603 6.80 -26.95 0.14
CA PRO A 603 5.58 -27.53 -0.43
C PRO A 603 4.28 -27.18 0.31
N PHE A 604 4.39 -26.88 1.62
CA PHE A 604 3.25 -26.46 2.45
C PHE A 604 2.97 -24.96 2.39
N SER A 605 3.79 -24.17 1.70
CA SER A 605 3.58 -22.72 1.59
C SER A 605 2.28 -22.44 0.82
N ARG A 606 1.46 -21.52 1.36
CA ARG A 606 0.20 -21.04 0.77
C ARG A 606 0.15 -19.53 0.71
N TRP A 607 1.32 -18.91 0.49
CA TRP A 607 1.42 -17.45 0.36
C TRP A 607 0.41 -16.84 -0.64
N PRO A 608 0.00 -17.49 -1.76
CA PRO A 608 -1.05 -16.93 -2.63
C PRO A 608 -2.39 -16.69 -1.92
N ASN A 609 -2.76 -17.54 -0.96
CA ASN A 609 -3.99 -17.42 -0.17
C ASN A 609 -4.01 -16.20 0.75
N THR A 610 -2.87 -15.52 0.91
CA THR A 610 -2.72 -14.31 1.72
C THR A 610 -2.25 -13.11 0.91
N PHE A 611 -2.19 -13.24 -0.43
CA PHE A 611 -1.69 -12.18 -1.31
C PHE A 611 -2.72 -11.07 -1.56
N SER A 612 -3.03 -10.34 -0.49
CA SER A 612 -4.11 -9.34 -0.47
C SER A 612 -3.93 -8.23 -1.51
N HIS A 613 -2.71 -7.89 -1.90
CA HIS A 613 -2.43 -6.87 -2.93
C HIS A 613 -3.24 -7.10 -4.21
N ILE A 614 -3.36 -8.37 -4.67
CA ILE A 614 -3.97 -8.70 -5.97
C ILE A 614 -5.38 -9.28 -5.85
N PHE A 615 -5.80 -9.74 -4.67
CA PHE A 615 -7.12 -10.37 -4.47
C PHE A 615 -8.07 -9.53 -3.60
N ALA A 616 -7.53 -8.60 -2.80
CA ALA A 616 -8.28 -7.69 -1.94
C ALA A 616 -7.77 -6.22 -1.99
N GLY A 617 -6.92 -5.90 -2.97
CA GLY A 617 -6.31 -4.60 -3.16
C GLY A 617 -6.23 -4.22 -4.64
N GLY A 618 -5.61 -3.07 -4.94
CA GLY A 618 -5.59 -2.48 -6.28
C GLY A 618 -4.55 -3.04 -7.26
N TYR A 619 -3.81 -4.10 -6.92
CA TYR A 619 -2.63 -4.53 -7.68
C TYR A 619 -2.86 -5.77 -8.57
N ALA A 620 -4.10 -6.17 -8.83
CA ALA A 620 -4.39 -7.27 -9.75
C ALA A 620 -3.86 -6.97 -11.17
N ALA A 621 -2.97 -7.83 -11.69
CA ALA A 621 -2.17 -7.56 -12.89
C ALA A 621 -1.47 -6.20 -12.83
N GLY A 622 -0.87 -5.92 -11.69
CA GLY A 622 -0.35 -4.62 -11.30
C GLY A 622 0.75 -4.68 -10.26
N TYR A 623 1.06 -5.85 -9.66
CA TYR A 623 2.10 -5.96 -8.63
C TYR A 623 3.51 -5.71 -9.18
N TYR A 624 3.70 -5.75 -10.51
CA TYR A 624 4.95 -5.30 -11.15
C TYR A 624 5.24 -3.80 -10.92
N SER A 625 4.22 -2.99 -10.60
CA SER A 625 4.32 -1.55 -10.35
C SER A 625 5.38 -1.21 -9.31
N TYR A 626 5.56 -2.01 -8.26
CA TYR A 626 6.62 -1.80 -7.27
C TYR A 626 8.01 -1.73 -7.91
N LYS A 627 8.36 -2.71 -8.76
CA LYS A 627 9.67 -2.73 -9.44
C LYS A 627 9.76 -1.74 -10.59
N TRP A 628 8.64 -1.49 -11.27
CA TRP A 628 8.57 -0.50 -12.34
C TRP A 628 8.81 0.92 -11.81
N ALA A 629 8.12 1.28 -10.74
CA ALA A 629 8.30 2.55 -10.07
C ALA A 629 9.63 2.64 -9.32
N GLU A 630 10.24 1.54 -8.89
CA GLU A 630 11.57 1.58 -8.26
C GLU A 630 12.62 2.07 -9.24
N VAL A 631 12.48 1.76 -10.53
CA VAL A 631 13.30 2.35 -11.60
C VAL A 631 13.08 3.86 -11.68
N LEU A 632 11.82 4.31 -11.69
CA LEU A 632 11.49 5.74 -11.71
C LEU A 632 12.06 6.44 -10.47
N SER A 633 11.89 5.85 -9.29
CA SER A 633 12.34 6.37 -8.00
C SER A 633 13.86 6.50 -7.94
N ALA A 634 14.59 5.42 -8.23
CA ALA A 634 16.04 5.40 -8.19
C ALA A 634 16.64 6.46 -9.15
N ASP A 635 16.06 6.61 -10.34
CA ASP A 635 16.53 7.59 -11.32
C ASP A 635 16.08 9.02 -11.01
N ALA A 636 14.90 9.19 -10.39
CA ALA A 636 14.49 10.48 -9.83
C ALA A 636 15.45 10.92 -8.72
N TYR A 637 15.80 10.01 -7.81
CA TYR A 637 16.76 10.23 -6.74
C TYR A 637 18.17 10.52 -7.26
N ALA A 638 18.57 9.90 -8.37
CA ALA A 638 19.85 10.19 -9.02
C ALA A 638 20.01 11.68 -9.42
N ALA A 639 18.91 12.41 -9.66
CA ALA A 639 18.97 13.86 -9.88
C ALA A 639 19.48 14.63 -8.64
N PHE A 640 19.15 14.15 -7.43
CA PHE A 640 19.62 14.73 -6.18
C PHE A 640 21.08 14.34 -5.90
N GLU A 641 21.47 13.10 -6.22
CA GLU A 641 22.88 12.67 -6.18
C GLU A 641 23.75 13.51 -7.14
N GLU A 642 23.29 13.72 -8.38
CA GLU A 642 23.93 14.57 -9.39
C GLU A 642 24.11 16.01 -8.89
N ALA A 643 23.07 16.59 -8.29
CA ALA A 643 23.12 17.94 -7.72
C ALA A 643 24.10 18.04 -6.53
N ALA A 644 24.06 17.06 -5.62
CA ALA A 644 24.97 16.98 -4.49
C ALA A 644 26.44 16.87 -4.96
N GLN A 645 26.71 16.03 -5.96
CA GLN A 645 28.04 15.88 -6.54
C GLN A 645 28.53 17.18 -7.21
N ALA A 646 27.67 17.85 -7.96
CA ALA A 646 28.02 19.11 -8.64
C ALA A 646 28.31 20.25 -7.67
N ALA A 647 27.59 20.32 -6.55
CA ALA A 647 27.74 21.37 -5.54
C ALA A 647 28.74 21.03 -4.42
N SER A 648 29.29 19.80 -4.39
CA SER A 648 29.98 19.24 -3.21
C SER A 648 29.13 19.41 -1.94
N GLY A 649 27.82 19.17 -2.07
CA GLY A 649 26.80 19.46 -1.07
C GLY A 649 26.02 18.23 -0.64
N SER A 650 24.89 18.48 0.03
CA SER A 650 23.96 17.43 0.49
C SER A 650 22.95 17.08 -0.60
N VAL A 651 22.41 15.86 -0.56
CA VAL A 651 21.26 15.46 -1.38
C VAL A 651 19.97 16.19 -1.00
N LEU A 652 19.95 16.89 0.14
CA LEU A 652 18.88 17.82 0.52
C LEU A 652 18.95 19.14 -0.26
N ASP A 653 19.05 19.07 -1.59
CA ASP A 653 19.09 20.22 -2.47
C ASP A 653 17.67 20.78 -2.70
N GLN A 654 17.38 21.94 -2.09
CA GLN A 654 16.06 22.57 -2.17
C GLN A 654 15.67 22.92 -3.61
N ALA A 655 16.61 23.32 -4.48
CA ALA A 655 16.29 23.66 -5.86
C ALA A 655 15.74 22.44 -6.61
N THR A 656 16.39 21.28 -6.47
CA THR A 656 15.95 20.01 -7.06
C THR A 656 14.67 19.50 -6.39
N GLY A 657 14.52 19.65 -5.07
CA GLY A 657 13.29 19.37 -4.34
C GLY A 657 12.09 20.17 -4.84
N MET A 658 12.26 21.47 -5.08
CA MET A 658 11.21 22.33 -5.63
C MET A 658 10.86 21.98 -7.08
N ARG A 659 11.83 21.53 -7.90
CA ARG A 659 11.54 20.99 -9.24
C ARG A 659 10.72 19.70 -9.13
N TYR A 660 11.12 18.78 -8.25
CA TYR A 660 10.40 17.52 -8.03
C TYR A 660 8.96 17.79 -7.55
N ARG A 661 8.79 18.68 -6.57
CA ARG A 661 7.48 19.14 -6.12
C ARG A 661 6.65 19.66 -7.30
N LYS A 662 7.17 20.61 -8.06
CA LYS A 662 6.42 21.24 -9.16
C LYS A 662 6.06 20.26 -10.28
N GLU A 663 6.96 19.37 -10.65
CA GLU A 663 6.80 18.53 -11.84
C GLU A 663 6.19 17.15 -11.55
N ILE A 664 6.22 16.68 -10.30
CA ILE A 664 5.66 15.39 -9.89
C ILE A 664 4.50 15.59 -8.90
N LEU A 665 4.75 16.19 -7.74
CA LEU A 665 3.77 16.23 -6.65
C LEU A 665 2.60 17.21 -6.91
N GLU A 666 2.88 18.39 -7.47
CA GLU A 666 1.87 19.44 -7.68
C GLU A 666 0.91 19.13 -8.82
N VAL A 667 1.31 18.30 -9.79
CA VAL A 667 0.55 18.04 -11.02
C VAL A 667 -0.46 16.91 -10.89
N GLY A 668 -0.34 16.02 -9.90
CA GLY A 668 -1.23 14.87 -9.73
C GLY A 668 -1.48 14.10 -11.04
N GLY A 669 -2.71 13.62 -11.24
CA GLY A 669 -3.12 12.93 -12.46
C GLY A 669 -3.39 13.82 -13.67
N SER A 670 -3.17 15.14 -13.58
CA SER A 670 -3.50 16.08 -14.67
C SER A 670 -2.56 15.97 -15.88
N ARG A 671 -1.36 15.41 -15.68
CA ARG A 671 -0.34 15.19 -16.70
C ARG A 671 0.14 13.73 -16.65
N PRO A 672 0.31 13.04 -17.80
CA PRO A 672 0.79 11.66 -17.80
C PRO A 672 2.12 11.51 -17.04
N ALA A 673 2.25 10.43 -16.25
CA ALA A 673 3.42 10.24 -15.39
C ALA A 673 4.76 10.23 -16.15
N MET A 674 4.84 9.66 -17.35
CA MET A 674 6.07 9.73 -18.18
C MET A 674 6.42 11.16 -18.58
N GLU A 675 5.43 11.99 -18.89
CA GLU A 675 5.66 13.41 -19.24
C GLU A 675 6.12 14.19 -18.00
N SER A 676 5.51 13.94 -16.85
CA SER A 676 5.93 14.51 -15.56
C SER A 676 7.36 14.11 -15.20
N PHE A 677 7.72 12.83 -15.39
CA PHE A 677 9.08 12.34 -15.20
C PHE A 677 10.08 13.03 -16.14
N LYS A 678 9.76 13.11 -17.44
CA LYS A 678 10.59 13.82 -18.43
C LYS A 678 10.73 15.30 -18.10
N ALA A 679 9.68 15.95 -17.62
CA ALA A 679 9.75 17.36 -17.21
C ALA A 679 10.68 17.57 -16.01
N PHE A 680 10.72 16.62 -15.08
CA PHE A 680 11.64 16.65 -13.93
C PHE A 680 13.09 16.29 -14.31
N ARG A 681 13.30 15.18 -15.03
CA ARG A 681 14.62 14.61 -15.34
C ARG A 681 15.26 15.14 -16.61
N GLY A 682 14.47 15.67 -17.54
CA GLY A 682 14.91 16.05 -18.88
C GLY A 682 15.09 14.87 -19.84
N ARG A 683 14.79 13.63 -19.41
CA ARG A 683 14.92 12.39 -20.20
C ARG A 683 14.01 11.28 -19.68
N GLU A 684 13.96 10.18 -20.42
CA GLU A 684 13.31 8.93 -20.00
C GLU A 684 14.06 8.23 -18.86
N PRO A 685 13.37 7.37 -18.07
CA PRO A 685 13.98 6.65 -16.96
C PRO A 685 15.02 5.62 -17.43
N SER A 686 16.07 5.41 -16.63
CA SER A 686 17.08 4.36 -16.82
C SER A 686 17.17 3.42 -15.61
N ILE A 687 17.36 2.13 -15.88
CA ILE A 687 17.53 1.09 -14.85
C ILE A 687 18.88 1.15 -14.12
N ASP A 688 19.86 1.89 -14.65
CA ASP A 688 21.23 1.90 -14.12
C ASP A 688 21.30 2.37 -12.67
N ALA A 689 20.48 3.37 -12.30
CA ALA A 689 20.41 3.87 -10.93
C ALA A 689 19.90 2.79 -9.97
N LEU A 690 18.84 2.05 -10.36
CA LEU A 690 18.28 0.96 -9.58
C LEU A 690 19.33 -0.13 -9.31
N LEU A 691 20.05 -0.57 -10.34
CA LEU A 691 21.09 -1.59 -10.21
C LEU A 691 22.23 -1.12 -9.29
N ARG A 692 22.67 0.13 -9.42
CA ARG A 692 23.70 0.72 -8.53
C ARG A 692 23.22 0.81 -7.09
N HIS A 693 22.00 1.30 -6.86
CA HIS A 693 21.42 1.46 -5.53
C HIS A 693 21.26 0.13 -4.80
N ASN A 694 21.03 -0.96 -5.54
CA ASN A 694 20.92 -2.33 -5.01
C ASN A 694 22.25 -3.11 -5.00
N GLY A 695 23.38 -2.50 -5.38
CA GLY A 695 24.68 -3.18 -5.41
C GLY A 695 24.82 -4.25 -6.51
N MET A 696 24.00 -4.17 -7.55
CA MET A 696 23.94 -5.10 -8.69
C MET A 696 24.59 -4.55 -9.96
N THR A 697 25.64 -3.75 -9.81
CA THR A 697 26.50 -3.35 -10.94
C THR A 697 27.61 -4.38 -11.13
N PRO A 698 28.07 -4.65 -12.37
CA PRO A 698 29.29 -5.42 -12.59
C PRO A 698 30.38 -4.81 -11.72
N ALA A 699 31.02 -5.62 -10.88
CA ALA A 699 32.16 -5.16 -10.10
C ALA A 699 33.13 -4.47 -11.07
N ALA A 700 33.52 -3.23 -10.77
CA ALA A 700 34.64 -2.62 -11.46
C ALA A 700 35.79 -3.63 -11.37
N ALA A 701 36.23 -4.15 -12.51
CA ALA A 701 37.37 -5.06 -12.54
C ALA A 701 38.55 -4.31 -11.91
N HIS A 702 38.88 -4.68 -10.67
CA HIS A 702 40.07 -4.20 -9.97
C HIS A 702 41.31 -4.94 -10.46
#